data_AF-A0A1V6AMQ5-F1
#
_entry.id   AF-A0A1V6AMQ5-F1
#
_cell.length_a   1.000
_cell.length_b   1.000
_cell.length_c   1.000
_cell.angle_alpha   90.00
_cell.angle_beta   90.00
_cell.angle_gamma   90.00
#
_symmetry.space_group_name_H-M   'P 1'
#
loop_
_entity.id
_entity.type
_entity.pdbx_description
1 polymer ?
#
loop_
_entity_poly.entity_id
_entity_poly.type
_entity_poly.pdbx_seq_one_letter_code
_entity_poly.pdbx_strand_id
1 'polypeptide(L)'
;MKKHYKEMLAILIFLVITVITITVLTNITMPKRYDYGSTWKSYLKEPKHSVDVMFFGSSLVYCNVVPSVIYENSGVTSYVMAGPEQTIPISYYYIKQSVKTQTPKAIFLEASAMFFEKYQNFTKVNLGYMPFSANKLEAIFKTAESDEIPGLLFPLYNYHTRWSSLTLGDLKTGIFGYEKDIYAGYTYLDKIEPQTEPWPKGELFDASTYKENLDYLKKIADFCKKKDITLIFYVSPSFSTLNPENLALLKKDVSGIKNLIFIDLNEKIDDMNIDMRTDFFDLMHFNCLGAEKFSVYLANLIASFGIKAADNEDMSLWWSRIANFKKQKSGMIQDMRISLDTETEPSFVPNNPDITDPADKDKLVYDKFVSLVKAKIYDEAVSIYESSGFLKEGYEKAGLYYAYAKAIMYHEKEGNFEAVKKLKDHINSDFILTLQYKQAEPYKRTSYGATWGSYLNEPKDSIDVMFFGSSLIYCDIAPSVIYSKSKITSYVMGGPEQTIPITYYYIKEALKTQNPKLVFVEVTGMFYDRYYSSTDVNIQFMPKGINRLSATLEAVNPKSWESLLFSVYDYKDNQETDLLPYLSYTTDIHAGYTYLSDIEKQNDWVYRPIVFNEQEYLRNLEYLFSISSLCKEKEIELVFFIAPSFSRIEPYYLDKLSSDISELGYGSFADHNILYTEENIDKSTHFFDILHFNCYGAAKYSEFLSGILVNEYGLSATENENTALWQSRADNFTYMLMQ
;
A
#
# COMPACT_ATOMS: atom_id res chain seq x y z
N MET A 1 -62.77 10.34 13.51
CA MET A 1 -61.33 10.11 13.20
C MET A 1 -60.42 11.32 13.41
N LYS A 2 -60.89 12.58 13.51
CA LYS A 2 -60.02 13.77 13.70
C LYS A 2 -59.54 14.05 15.14
N LYS A 3 -59.92 13.27 16.15
CA LYS A 3 -59.68 13.59 17.58
C LYS A 3 -58.42 12.95 18.20
N HIS A 4 -57.78 11.98 17.54
CA HIS A 4 -56.64 11.25 18.09
C HIS A 4 -55.37 11.26 17.23
N TYR A 5 -55.28 12.17 16.26
CA TYR A 5 -54.14 12.19 15.33
C TYR A 5 -52.82 12.51 16.04
N LYS A 6 -52.86 13.32 17.11
CA LYS A 6 -51.67 13.67 17.90
C LYS A 6 -51.18 12.48 18.70
N GLU A 7 -52.10 11.72 19.30
CA GLU A 7 -51.81 10.52 20.08
C GLU A 7 -51.29 9.40 19.18
N MET A 8 -51.90 9.19 18.00
CA MET A 8 -51.38 8.22 17.02
C MET A 8 -49.99 8.64 16.49
N LEU A 9 -49.77 9.93 16.23
CA LEU A 9 -48.46 10.45 15.82
C LEU A 9 -47.43 10.28 16.94
N ALA A 10 -47.79 10.56 18.20
CA ALA A 10 -46.91 10.36 19.34
C ALA A 10 -46.55 8.88 19.54
N ILE A 11 -47.50 7.96 19.40
CA ILE A 11 -47.26 6.51 19.43
C ILE A 11 -46.32 6.10 18.28
N LEU A 12 -46.56 6.60 17.07
CA LEU A 12 -45.70 6.32 15.92
C LEU A 12 -44.26 6.82 16.16
N ILE A 13 -44.11 8.06 16.63
CA ILE A 13 -42.80 8.65 16.95
C ILE A 13 -42.11 7.83 18.04
N PHE A 14 -42.83 7.46 19.11
CA PHE A 14 -42.29 6.62 20.18
C PHE A 14 -41.81 5.28 19.62
N LEU A 15 -42.61 4.59 18.81
CA LEU A 15 -42.22 3.31 18.21
C LEU A 15 -40.99 3.45 17.30
N VAL A 16 -40.92 4.50 16.49
CA VAL A 16 -39.74 4.77 15.65
C VAL A 16 -38.50 5.00 16.49
N ILE A 17 -38.60 5.83 17.54
CA ILE A 17 -37.49 6.09 18.47
C ILE A 17 -37.08 4.80 19.17
N THR A 18 -38.02 3.97 19.62
CA THR A 18 -37.74 2.68 20.25
C THR A 18 -36.99 1.76 19.29
N VAL A 19 -37.42 1.65 18.02
CA VAL A 19 -36.76 0.81 17.01
C VAL A 19 -35.34 1.32 16.72
N ILE A 20 -35.15 2.63 16.57
CA ILE A 20 -33.82 3.24 16.38
C ILE A 20 -32.94 2.95 17.60
N THR A 21 -33.46 3.16 18.81
CA THR A 21 -32.74 2.94 20.07
C THR A 21 -32.30 1.48 20.20
N ILE A 22 -33.22 0.53 19.98
CA ILE A 22 -32.91 -0.90 20.02
C ILE A 22 -31.87 -1.26 18.97
N THR A 23 -31.96 -0.70 17.76
CA THR A 23 -31.01 -0.98 16.68
C THR A 23 -29.61 -0.46 17.01
N VAL A 24 -29.51 0.79 17.49
CA VAL A 24 -28.24 1.40 17.90
C VAL A 24 -27.64 0.65 19.09
N LEU A 25 -28.42 0.38 20.14
CA LEU A 25 -27.95 -0.36 21.31
C LEU A 25 -27.55 -1.80 20.96
N THR A 26 -28.26 -2.46 20.06
CA THR A 26 -27.88 -3.79 19.55
C THR A 26 -26.54 -3.71 18.82
N ASN A 27 -26.37 -2.72 17.95
CA ASN A 27 -25.13 -2.54 17.20
C ASN A 27 -23.94 -2.22 18.12
N ILE A 28 -24.15 -1.52 19.23
CA ILE A 28 -23.13 -1.21 20.22
C ILE A 28 -22.82 -2.43 21.10
N THR A 29 -23.84 -3.08 21.65
CA THR A 29 -23.68 -4.16 22.66
C THR A 29 -23.38 -5.53 22.08
N MET A 30 -23.63 -5.80 20.79
CA MET A 30 -23.16 -7.03 20.16
C MET A 30 -21.62 -7.07 20.10
N PRO A 31 -20.97 -8.23 20.37
CA PRO A 31 -19.53 -8.39 20.23
C PRO A 31 -19.06 -7.95 18.84
N LYS A 32 -17.90 -7.28 18.77
CA LYS A 32 -17.29 -6.99 17.48
C LYS A 32 -16.49 -8.21 17.04
N ARG A 33 -16.55 -8.51 15.74
CA ARG A 33 -15.86 -9.64 15.14
C ARG A 33 -15.05 -9.15 13.97
N TYR A 34 -13.79 -9.54 13.92
CA TYR A 34 -12.87 -9.24 12.82
C TYR A 34 -12.20 -10.52 12.27
N ASP A 35 -12.48 -11.66 12.91
CA ASP A 35 -11.92 -12.98 12.68
C ASP A 35 -13.00 -14.08 12.86
N TYR A 36 -12.60 -15.35 12.71
CA TYR A 36 -13.47 -16.54 12.71
C TYR A 36 -14.45 -16.54 11.53
N GLY A 37 -13.92 -16.30 10.34
CA GLY A 37 -14.70 -16.22 9.11
C GLY A 37 -15.40 -14.87 8.92
N SER A 38 -16.41 -14.88 8.07
CA SER A 38 -16.85 -13.67 7.37
C SER A 38 -17.76 -12.79 8.21
N THR A 39 -17.44 -11.51 8.23
CA THR A 39 -18.22 -10.51 8.95
C THR A 39 -19.23 -9.87 7.99
N TRP A 40 -20.52 -10.22 8.13
CA TRP A 40 -21.58 -9.74 7.23
C TRP A 40 -21.57 -8.22 7.00
N LYS A 41 -21.27 -7.44 8.04
CA LYS A 41 -21.23 -5.97 7.94
C LYS A 41 -20.06 -5.47 7.08
N SER A 42 -18.91 -6.14 7.14
CA SER A 42 -17.75 -5.82 6.29
C SER A 42 -17.95 -6.32 4.87
N TYR A 43 -18.49 -7.54 4.69
CA TYR A 43 -18.88 -8.07 3.38
C TYR A 43 -19.87 -7.15 2.64
N LEU A 44 -20.84 -6.57 3.34
CA LEU A 44 -21.79 -5.63 2.74
C LEU A 44 -21.16 -4.30 2.28
N LYS A 45 -19.88 -4.06 2.57
CA LYS A 45 -19.10 -2.93 2.05
C LYS A 45 -18.42 -3.24 0.71
N GLU A 46 -18.42 -4.50 0.27
CA GLU A 46 -17.97 -4.85 -1.08
C GLU A 46 -18.85 -4.16 -2.14
N PRO A 47 -18.27 -3.66 -3.25
CA PRO A 47 -19.05 -3.20 -4.37
C PRO A 47 -20.02 -4.30 -4.85
N LYS A 48 -21.20 -3.91 -5.35
CA LYS A 48 -22.14 -4.89 -5.88
C LYS A 48 -21.59 -5.49 -7.17
N HIS A 49 -21.82 -6.80 -7.36
CA HIS A 49 -21.41 -7.54 -8.56
C HIS A 49 -19.89 -7.54 -8.80
N SER A 50 -19.07 -7.43 -7.76
CA SER A 50 -17.60 -7.36 -7.86
C SER A 50 -16.90 -8.62 -7.36
N VAL A 51 -17.64 -9.70 -7.11
CA VAL A 51 -17.11 -10.99 -6.63
C VAL A 51 -17.52 -12.08 -7.61
N ASP A 52 -16.54 -12.64 -8.32
CA ASP A 52 -16.71 -13.68 -9.33
C ASP A 52 -16.96 -15.07 -8.73
N VAL A 53 -16.28 -15.38 -7.62
CA VAL A 53 -16.34 -16.69 -6.96
C VAL A 53 -16.60 -16.52 -5.46
N MET A 54 -17.50 -17.32 -4.90
CA MET A 54 -17.75 -17.30 -3.46
C MET A 54 -17.53 -18.67 -2.81
N PHE A 55 -16.89 -18.67 -1.65
CA PHE A 55 -16.60 -19.88 -0.87
C PHE A 55 -17.47 -19.94 0.39
N PHE A 56 -18.08 -21.08 0.68
CA PHE A 56 -18.95 -21.27 1.84
C PHE A 56 -18.59 -22.56 2.58
N GLY A 57 -18.71 -22.55 3.90
CA GLY A 57 -18.48 -23.73 4.73
C GLY A 57 -18.02 -23.35 6.12
N SER A 58 -17.28 -24.25 6.75
CA SER A 58 -16.79 -24.13 8.13
C SER A 58 -15.43 -23.41 8.22
N SER A 59 -14.72 -23.59 9.34
CA SER A 59 -13.34 -23.15 9.53
C SER A 59 -12.37 -23.71 8.49
N LEU A 60 -12.64 -24.89 7.93
CA LEU A 60 -11.86 -25.44 6.82
C LEU A 60 -11.87 -24.54 5.57
N VAL A 61 -12.84 -23.63 5.45
CA VAL A 61 -12.87 -22.66 4.35
C VAL A 61 -12.15 -21.39 4.74
N TYR A 62 -12.56 -20.74 5.84
CA TYR A 62 -11.99 -19.45 6.20
C TYR A 62 -10.56 -19.51 6.69
N CYS A 63 -10.04 -20.66 7.13
CA CYS A 63 -8.63 -20.83 7.50
C CYS A 63 -7.75 -21.28 6.32
N ASN A 64 -8.32 -21.88 5.27
CA ASN A 64 -7.52 -22.52 4.23
C ASN A 64 -7.57 -21.78 2.89
N VAL A 65 -8.64 -21.03 2.60
CA VAL A 65 -8.82 -20.32 1.33
C VAL A 65 -8.44 -18.85 1.50
N VAL A 66 -7.46 -18.40 0.70
CA VAL A 66 -6.92 -17.04 0.70
C VAL A 66 -7.35 -16.33 -0.59
N PRO A 67 -8.41 -15.50 -0.57
CA PRO A 67 -8.92 -14.84 -1.77
C PRO A 67 -7.90 -13.98 -2.51
N SER A 68 -7.00 -13.30 -1.79
CA SER A 68 -5.97 -12.46 -2.40
C SER A 68 -4.94 -13.26 -3.19
N VAL A 69 -4.62 -14.48 -2.76
CA VAL A 69 -3.73 -15.40 -3.49
C VAL A 69 -4.42 -15.93 -4.74
N ILE A 70 -5.72 -16.25 -4.67
CA ILE A 70 -6.50 -16.64 -5.86
C ILE A 70 -6.48 -15.52 -6.89
N TYR A 71 -6.74 -14.28 -6.44
CA TYR A 71 -6.75 -13.10 -7.30
C TYR A 71 -5.36 -12.85 -7.93
N GLU A 72 -4.27 -12.89 -7.14
CA GLU A 72 -2.91 -12.71 -7.66
C GLU A 72 -2.55 -13.70 -8.78
N ASN A 73 -3.06 -14.93 -8.71
CA ASN A 73 -2.69 -16.00 -9.64
C ASN A 73 -3.68 -16.20 -10.80
N SER A 74 -4.84 -15.54 -10.78
CA SER A 74 -5.87 -15.73 -11.82
C SER A 74 -6.61 -14.47 -12.28
N GLY A 75 -6.45 -13.35 -11.56
CA GLY A 75 -7.28 -12.15 -11.71
C GLY A 75 -8.73 -12.34 -11.25
N VAL A 76 -9.13 -13.52 -10.78
CA VAL A 76 -10.53 -13.79 -10.40
C VAL A 76 -10.78 -13.28 -8.98
N THR A 77 -11.75 -12.38 -8.83
CA THR A 77 -12.17 -11.87 -7.53
C THR A 77 -12.92 -12.96 -6.75
N SER A 78 -12.64 -13.11 -5.45
CA SER A 78 -13.32 -14.13 -4.66
C SER A 78 -13.60 -13.71 -3.21
N TYR A 79 -14.62 -14.27 -2.58
CA TYR A 79 -14.92 -13.92 -1.18
C TYR A 79 -15.30 -15.16 -0.39
N VAL A 80 -14.67 -15.33 0.77
CA VAL A 80 -15.05 -16.39 1.70
C VAL A 80 -16.24 -15.88 2.51
N MET A 81 -17.38 -16.58 2.46
CA MET A 81 -18.59 -16.41 3.26
C MET A 81 -18.83 -17.66 4.11
N ALA A 82 -17.93 -17.88 5.07
CA ALA A 82 -17.87 -19.04 5.93
C ALA A 82 -17.89 -18.64 7.42
N GLY A 83 -18.25 -19.56 8.30
CA GLY A 83 -18.34 -19.33 9.74
C GLY A 83 -18.04 -20.60 10.53
N PRO A 84 -17.76 -20.50 11.83
CA PRO A 84 -17.36 -21.65 12.64
C PRO A 84 -18.47 -22.69 12.66
N GLU A 85 -18.10 -23.97 12.45
CA GLU A 85 -19.02 -25.12 12.40
C GLU A 85 -20.29 -24.88 11.56
N GLN A 86 -20.18 -24.09 10.49
CA GLN A 86 -21.32 -23.72 9.66
C GLN A 86 -21.91 -24.95 8.96
N THR A 87 -23.15 -25.28 9.28
CA THR A 87 -23.86 -26.45 8.71
C THR A 87 -24.35 -26.19 7.28
N ILE A 88 -24.71 -27.27 6.55
CA ILE A 88 -25.27 -27.17 5.20
C ILE A 88 -26.59 -26.36 5.17
N PRO A 89 -27.54 -26.54 6.11
CA PRO A 89 -28.73 -25.69 6.20
C PRO A 89 -28.41 -24.20 6.36
N ILE A 90 -27.44 -23.83 7.21
CA ILE A 90 -27.03 -22.43 7.39
C ILE A 90 -26.37 -21.90 6.11
N SER A 91 -25.53 -22.72 5.46
CA SER A 91 -24.87 -22.38 4.19
C SER A 91 -25.88 -22.03 3.09
N TYR A 92 -27.01 -22.73 3.00
CA TYR A 92 -28.10 -22.38 2.09
C TYR A 92 -28.61 -20.94 2.30
N TYR A 93 -28.80 -20.54 3.55
CA TYR A 93 -29.25 -19.18 3.88
C TYR A 93 -28.17 -18.13 3.67
N TYR A 94 -26.89 -18.46 3.90
CA TYR A 94 -25.75 -17.62 3.55
C TYR A 94 -25.70 -17.37 2.03
N ILE A 95 -25.75 -18.43 1.22
CA ILE A 95 -25.77 -18.33 -0.25
C ILE A 95 -26.94 -17.47 -0.74
N LYS A 96 -28.17 -17.73 -0.28
CA LYS A 96 -29.34 -16.93 -0.64
C LYS A 96 -29.20 -15.46 -0.28
N GLN A 97 -28.51 -15.16 0.82
CA GLN A 97 -28.33 -13.79 1.28
C GLN A 97 -27.21 -13.07 0.50
N SER A 98 -26.10 -13.75 0.23
CA SER A 98 -24.96 -13.20 -0.51
C SER A 98 -25.31 -12.87 -1.96
N VAL A 99 -26.07 -13.74 -2.64
CA VAL A 99 -26.50 -13.54 -4.04
C VAL A 99 -27.50 -12.39 -4.22
N LYS A 100 -27.92 -11.71 -3.13
CA LYS A 100 -28.69 -10.45 -3.23
C LYS A 100 -27.82 -9.25 -3.61
N THR A 101 -26.52 -9.30 -3.33
CA THR A 101 -25.58 -8.20 -3.59
C THR A 101 -24.49 -8.58 -4.59
N GLN A 102 -24.23 -9.88 -4.76
CA GLN A 102 -23.23 -10.41 -5.68
C GLN A 102 -23.85 -11.33 -6.73
N THR A 103 -23.17 -11.47 -7.86
CA THR A 103 -23.54 -12.35 -8.98
C THR A 103 -22.36 -13.25 -9.33
N PRO A 104 -21.97 -14.17 -8.44
CA PRO A 104 -20.82 -15.03 -8.68
C PRO A 104 -21.12 -16.01 -9.82
N LYS A 105 -20.10 -16.27 -10.64
CA LYS A 105 -20.10 -17.28 -11.70
C LYS A 105 -20.05 -18.70 -11.14
N ALA A 106 -19.40 -18.85 -9.98
CA ALA A 106 -19.31 -20.11 -9.27
C ALA A 106 -19.38 -19.97 -7.75
N ILE A 107 -19.92 -21.00 -7.11
CA ILE A 107 -19.94 -21.17 -5.67
C ILE A 107 -19.21 -22.46 -5.31
N PHE A 108 -18.23 -22.34 -4.42
CA PHE A 108 -17.53 -23.45 -3.80
C PHE A 108 -18.11 -23.69 -2.41
N LEU A 109 -18.62 -24.90 -2.17
CA LEU A 109 -19.20 -25.30 -0.89
C LEU A 109 -18.42 -26.48 -0.31
N GLU A 110 -17.91 -26.31 0.90
CA GLU A 110 -17.14 -27.35 1.59
C GLU A 110 -18.05 -28.46 2.12
N ALA A 111 -17.65 -29.71 1.90
CA ALA A 111 -18.51 -30.88 2.03
C ALA A 111 -18.49 -31.55 3.41
N SER A 112 -17.50 -31.30 4.25
CA SER A 112 -17.38 -31.95 5.56
C SER A 112 -18.56 -31.65 6.49
N ALA A 113 -19.21 -30.50 6.31
CA ALA A 113 -20.41 -30.11 7.06
C ALA A 113 -21.63 -31.04 6.85
N MET A 114 -21.57 -31.96 5.88
CA MET A 114 -22.58 -33.03 5.71
C MET A 114 -22.67 -33.95 6.92
N PHE A 115 -21.57 -34.09 7.68
CA PHE A 115 -21.43 -34.99 8.82
C PHE A 115 -21.39 -34.25 10.17
N PHE A 116 -21.73 -32.96 10.18
CA PHE A 116 -21.92 -32.24 11.43
C PHE A 116 -23.24 -32.65 12.09
N GLU A 117 -23.28 -32.60 13.42
CA GLU A 117 -24.55 -32.63 14.15
C GLU A 117 -25.45 -31.47 13.70
N LYS A 118 -26.77 -31.66 13.84
CA LYS A 118 -27.77 -30.69 13.41
C LYS A 118 -27.54 -29.29 13.98
N TYR A 119 -27.13 -29.24 15.24
CA TYR A 119 -26.86 -28.04 16.00
C TYR A 119 -25.40 -28.03 16.41
N GLN A 120 -24.77 -26.86 16.34
CA GLN A 120 -23.35 -26.65 16.59
C GLN A 120 -23.22 -25.49 17.58
N ASN A 121 -22.08 -25.36 18.26
CA ASN A 121 -21.93 -24.36 19.33
C ASN A 121 -21.96 -22.91 18.81
N PHE A 122 -22.00 -22.71 17.50
CA PHE A 122 -21.87 -21.42 16.84
C PHE A 122 -23.13 -20.98 16.06
N THR A 123 -24.30 -21.60 16.26
CA THR A 123 -25.54 -21.19 15.59
C THR A 123 -25.88 -19.71 15.80
N LYS A 124 -25.77 -19.22 17.05
CA LYS A 124 -25.92 -17.80 17.41
C LYS A 124 -24.99 -16.89 16.61
N VAL A 125 -23.74 -17.32 16.46
CA VAL A 125 -22.68 -16.57 15.79
C VAL A 125 -22.93 -16.52 14.28
N ASN A 126 -23.33 -17.65 13.68
CA ASN A 126 -23.60 -17.71 12.25
C ASN A 126 -24.87 -16.93 11.86
N LEU A 127 -25.96 -17.04 12.61
CA LEU A 127 -27.23 -16.39 12.27
C LEU A 127 -27.34 -14.96 12.81
N GLY A 128 -26.79 -14.69 14.00
CA GLY A 128 -26.96 -13.42 14.71
C GLY A 128 -26.45 -12.21 13.92
N TYR A 129 -25.34 -12.38 13.18
CA TYR A 129 -24.72 -11.31 12.40
C TYR A 129 -25.29 -11.16 10.98
N MET A 130 -26.13 -12.09 10.52
CA MET A 130 -26.79 -11.95 9.22
C MET A 130 -27.58 -10.62 9.15
N PRO A 131 -27.62 -9.96 7.98
CA PRO A 131 -28.45 -8.78 7.79
C PRO A 131 -29.92 -9.11 8.04
N PHE A 132 -30.62 -8.24 8.78
CA PHE A 132 -32.02 -8.45 9.08
C PHE A 132 -32.84 -8.51 7.79
N SER A 133 -33.51 -9.64 7.56
CA SER A 133 -34.29 -9.91 6.35
C SER A 133 -35.22 -11.09 6.56
N ALA A 134 -36.21 -11.26 5.67
CA ALA A 134 -37.05 -12.46 5.67
C ALA A 134 -36.23 -13.75 5.57
N ASN A 135 -35.10 -13.72 4.86
CA ASN A 135 -34.19 -14.86 4.75
C ASN A 135 -33.50 -15.20 6.09
N LYS A 136 -33.08 -14.19 6.86
CA LYS A 136 -32.55 -14.39 8.22
C LYS A 136 -33.61 -14.98 9.15
N LEU A 137 -34.83 -14.44 9.12
CA LEU A 137 -35.92 -14.94 9.96
C LEU A 137 -36.24 -16.41 9.64
N GLU A 138 -36.32 -16.74 8.35
CA GLU A 138 -36.52 -18.13 7.91
C GLU A 138 -35.38 -19.03 8.41
N ALA A 139 -34.13 -18.59 8.30
CA ALA A 139 -32.97 -19.33 8.82
C ALA A 139 -33.09 -19.59 10.32
N ILE A 140 -33.39 -18.56 11.12
CA ILE A 140 -33.56 -18.69 12.59
C ILE A 140 -34.60 -19.76 12.93
N PHE A 141 -35.78 -19.73 12.32
CA PHE A 141 -36.83 -20.69 12.64
C PHE A 141 -36.61 -22.09 12.07
N LYS A 142 -35.72 -22.26 11.08
CA LYS A 142 -35.48 -23.55 10.42
C LYS A 142 -34.24 -24.26 10.89
N THR A 143 -33.23 -23.53 11.36
CA THR A 143 -31.91 -24.08 11.64
C THR A 143 -31.40 -23.78 13.04
N ALA A 144 -32.07 -22.93 13.81
CA ALA A 144 -31.65 -22.64 15.19
C ALA A 144 -32.32 -23.54 16.22
N GLU A 145 -31.61 -23.76 17.32
CA GLU A 145 -32.10 -24.38 18.53
C GLU A 145 -33.25 -23.51 19.10
N SER A 146 -34.29 -24.15 19.62
CA SER A 146 -35.52 -23.45 20.04
C SER A 146 -35.30 -22.43 21.15
N ASP A 147 -34.35 -22.71 22.04
CA ASP A 147 -33.93 -21.85 23.15
C ASP A 147 -33.09 -20.65 22.69
N GLU A 148 -32.48 -20.73 21.49
CA GLU A 148 -31.65 -19.65 20.94
C GLU A 148 -32.43 -18.65 20.09
N ILE A 149 -33.63 -19.02 19.62
CA ILE A 149 -34.51 -18.17 18.81
C ILE A 149 -34.79 -16.80 19.47
N PRO A 150 -35.16 -16.69 20.77
CA PRO A 150 -35.42 -15.39 21.39
C PRO A 150 -34.22 -14.45 21.31
N GLY A 151 -33.01 -14.97 21.60
CA GLY A 151 -31.78 -14.19 21.54
C GLY A 151 -31.33 -13.82 20.12
N LEU A 152 -31.68 -14.65 19.12
CA LEU A 152 -31.43 -14.36 17.71
C LEU A 152 -32.38 -13.30 17.12
N LEU A 153 -33.63 -13.26 17.59
CA LEU A 153 -34.62 -12.24 17.22
C LEU A 153 -34.37 -10.91 17.94
N PHE A 154 -33.93 -10.98 19.20
CA PHE A 154 -33.70 -9.82 20.06
C PHE A 154 -32.30 -9.89 20.68
N PRO A 155 -31.23 -9.48 19.97
CA PRO A 155 -29.85 -9.65 20.45
C PRO A 155 -29.55 -9.00 21.81
N LEU A 156 -30.26 -7.94 22.18
CA LEU A 156 -30.15 -7.35 23.52
C LEU A 156 -30.47 -8.35 24.64
N TYR A 157 -31.33 -9.34 24.40
CA TYR A 157 -31.58 -10.43 25.35
C TYR A 157 -30.28 -11.12 25.77
N ASN A 158 -29.40 -11.42 24.82
CA ASN A 158 -28.12 -12.09 25.06
C ASN A 158 -27.00 -11.14 25.50
N TYR A 159 -27.00 -9.89 25.03
CA TYR A 159 -25.84 -9.01 25.11
C TYR A 159 -26.04 -7.75 25.97
N HIS A 160 -27.20 -7.58 26.63
CA HIS A 160 -27.48 -6.39 27.45
C HIS A 160 -26.44 -6.18 28.55
N THR A 161 -25.86 -7.23 29.12
CA THR A 161 -24.84 -7.14 30.19
C THR A 161 -23.51 -6.55 29.74
N ARG A 162 -23.21 -6.52 28.43
CA ARG A 162 -21.96 -5.95 27.89
C ARG A 162 -21.86 -4.44 28.04
N TRP A 163 -22.93 -3.73 28.40
CA TRP A 163 -22.93 -2.27 28.57
C TRP A 163 -21.85 -1.78 29.54
N SER A 164 -21.51 -2.57 30.56
CA SER A 164 -20.48 -2.24 31.57
C SER A 164 -19.05 -2.53 31.10
N SER A 165 -18.86 -3.21 29.97
CA SER A 165 -17.56 -3.59 29.42
C SER A 165 -17.32 -3.06 28.00
N LEU A 166 -18.09 -2.06 27.56
CA LEU A 166 -17.92 -1.42 26.26
C LEU A 166 -16.62 -0.61 26.21
N THR A 167 -15.88 -0.77 25.13
CA THR A 167 -14.71 0.06 24.82
C THR A 167 -15.08 1.22 23.89
N LEU A 168 -14.21 2.22 23.76
CA LEU A 168 -14.35 3.27 22.74
C LEU A 168 -14.37 2.68 21.32
N GLY A 169 -13.65 1.58 21.08
CA GLY A 169 -13.68 0.84 19.82
C GLY A 169 -15.05 0.20 19.54
N ASP A 170 -15.71 -0.37 20.56
CA ASP A 170 -17.07 -0.91 20.44
C ASP A 170 -18.08 0.17 20.07
N LEU A 171 -17.97 1.36 20.68
CA LEU A 171 -18.82 2.51 20.40
C LEU A 171 -18.59 3.03 18.98
N LYS A 172 -17.32 3.24 18.58
CA LYS A 172 -16.97 3.70 17.23
C LYS A 172 -17.53 2.74 16.17
N THR A 173 -17.26 1.45 16.31
CA THR A 173 -17.73 0.42 15.35
C THR A 173 -19.25 0.25 15.38
N GLY A 174 -19.86 0.37 16.57
CA GLY A 174 -21.32 0.29 16.73
C GLY A 174 -22.09 1.44 16.09
N ILE A 175 -21.51 2.65 16.10
CA ILE A 175 -22.11 3.88 15.57
C ILE A 175 -21.77 4.07 14.08
N PHE A 176 -20.49 4.00 13.72
CA PHE A 176 -20.00 4.29 12.37
C PHE A 176 -19.94 3.06 11.45
N GLY A 177 -20.03 1.85 12.01
CA GLY A 177 -20.02 0.61 11.27
C GLY A 177 -18.63 -0.03 11.15
N TYR A 178 -18.57 -1.10 10.36
CA TYR A 178 -17.33 -1.81 10.05
C TYR A 178 -16.71 -1.24 8.77
N GLU A 179 -15.38 -1.35 8.68
CA GLU A 179 -14.64 -1.11 7.45
C GLU A 179 -14.74 -2.31 6.48
N LYS A 180 -14.24 -2.14 5.25
CA LYS A 180 -14.06 -3.26 4.32
C LYS A 180 -13.08 -4.28 4.92
N ASP A 181 -13.33 -5.55 4.65
CA ASP A 181 -12.48 -6.63 5.14
C ASP A 181 -11.22 -6.79 4.27
N ILE A 182 -10.05 -6.57 4.87
CA ILE A 182 -8.75 -6.70 4.20
C ILE A 182 -8.37 -8.17 3.94
N TYR A 183 -9.09 -9.14 4.50
CA TYR A 183 -8.90 -10.57 4.24
C TYR A 183 -9.96 -11.17 3.32
N ALA A 184 -10.99 -10.43 2.95
CA ALA A 184 -12.14 -10.93 2.19
C ALA A 184 -12.72 -12.24 2.79
N GLY A 185 -12.83 -12.30 4.12
CA GLY A 185 -13.35 -13.45 4.87
C GLY A 185 -12.33 -14.53 5.24
N TYR A 186 -11.07 -14.42 4.82
CA TYR A 186 -9.98 -15.29 5.30
C TYR A 186 -9.61 -14.98 6.76
N THR A 187 -9.23 -15.99 7.54
CA THR A 187 -8.68 -15.87 8.88
C THR A 187 -7.26 -16.38 8.88
N TYR A 188 -6.34 -15.48 9.22
CA TYR A 188 -4.91 -15.76 9.24
C TYR A 188 -4.53 -16.64 10.44
N LEU A 189 -3.74 -17.69 10.17
CA LEU A 189 -3.19 -18.62 11.15
C LEU A 189 -1.68 -18.78 10.92
N ASP A 190 -0.88 -18.66 11.96
CA ASP A 190 0.60 -18.55 11.88
C ASP A 190 1.38 -19.61 12.68
N LYS A 191 0.70 -20.49 13.40
CA LYS A 191 1.38 -21.59 14.10
C LYS A 191 1.80 -22.69 13.10
N ILE A 192 2.95 -23.30 13.36
CA ILE A 192 3.33 -24.58 12.75
C ILE A 192 3.06 -25.71 13.73
N GLU A 193 2.34 -26.71 13.26
CA GLU A 193 2.18 -28.00 13.93
C GLU A 193 2.56 -29.12 12.95
N PRO A 194 3.75 -29.74 13.11
CA PRO A 194 4.19 -30.81 12.24
C PRO A 194 3.28 -32.03 12.34
N GLN A 195 2.92 -32.57 11.19
CA GLN A 195 2.01 -33.69 11.03
C GLN A 195 2.80 -34.98 10.77
N THR A 196 2.51 -36.06 11.51
CA THR A 196 3.26 -37.32 11.43
C THR A 196 2.46 -38.45 10.78
N GLU A 197 1.27 -38.76 11.28
CA GLU A 197 0.39 -39.80 10.72
C GLU A 197 -1.07 -39.32 10.63
N PRO A 198 -1.77 -39.50 9.49
CA PRO A 198 -3.14 -39.04 9.31
C PRO A 198 -4.06 -39.54 10.44
N TRP A 199 -4.81 -38.61 11.03
CA TRP A 199 -5.69 -38.91 12.16
C TRP A 199 -7.15 -39.01 11.70
N PRO A 200 -7.90 -40.08 12.01
CA PRO A 200 -9.31 -40.13 11.64
C PRO A 200 -10.08 -39.01 12.35
N LYS A 201 -10.86 -38.21 11.62
CA LYS A 201 -11.60 -37.06 12.16
C LYS A 201 -12.59 -37.42 13.27
N GLY A 202 -13.02 -38.67 13.32
CA GLY A 202 -13.87 -39.20 14.39
C GLY A 202 -15.30 -38.65 14.33
N GLU A 203 -15.79 -38.33 13.13
CA GLU A 203 -17.15 -37.83 12.96
C GLU A 203 -18.20 -38.88 13.34
N LEU A 204 -19.26 -38.42 14.02
CA LEU A 204 -20.41 -39.25 14.35
C LEU A 204 -21.40 -39.23 13.19
N PHE A 205 -21.79 -40.40 12.70
CA PHE A 205 -22.78 -40.51 11.65
C PHE A 205 -24.20 -40.58 12.23
N ASP A 206 -24.97 -39.50 12.07
CA ASP A 206 -26.43 -39.49 12.31
C ASP A 206 -27.20 -39.47 10.98
N ALA A 207 -27.88 -40.58 10.68
CA ALA A 207 -28.59 -40.75 9.41
C ALA A 207 -29.70 -39.71 9.19
N SER A 208 -30.34 -39.23 10.27
CA SER A 208 -31.45 -38.28 10.17
C SER A 208 -30.97 -36.88 9.78
N THR A 209 -29.88 -36.42 10.39
CA THR A 209 -29.20 -35.16 10.14
C THR A 209 -28.54 -35.18 8.77
N TYR A 210 -27.86 -36.28 8.41
CA TYR A 210 -27.27 -36.44 7.08
C TYR A 210 -28.32 -36.31 5.97
N LYS A 211 -29.49 -36.94 6.15
CA LYS A 211 -30.61 -36.82 5.20
C LYS A 211 -31.12 -35.38 5.08
N GLU A 212 -31.26 -34.66 6.20
CA GLU A 212 -31.64 -33.25 6.19
C GLU A 212 -30.60 -32.39 5.46
N ASN A 213 -29.31 -32.60 5.73
CA ASN A 213 -28.20 -31.93 5.04
C ASN A 213 -28.25 -32.19 3.53
N LEU A 214 -28.51 -33.44 3.11
CA LEU A 214 -28.65 -33.82 1.71
C LEU A 214 -29.83 -33.11 1.03
N ASP A 215 -30.96 -32.94 1.74
CA ASP A 215 -32.10 -32.20 1.21
C ASP A 215 -31.81 -30.71 1.07
N TYR A 216 -31.04 -30.10 1.97
CA TYR A 216 -30.55 -28.73 1.79
C TYR A 216 -29.51 -28.60 0.68
N LEU A 217 -28.60 -29.56 0.50
CA LEU A 217 -27.66 -29.57 -0.62
C LEU A 217 -28.40 -29.57 -1.97
N LYS A 218 -29.47 -30.37 -2.11
CA LYS A 218 -30.34 -30.35 -3.30
C LYS A 218 -30.98 -28.97 -3.51
N LYS A 219 -31.46 -28.31 -2.44
CA LYS A 219 -31.98 -26.93 -2.52
C LYS A 219 -30.92 -25.93 -2.96
N ILE A 220 -29.67 -26.07 -2.50
CA ILE A 220 -28.54 -25.24 -2.92
C ILE A 220 -28.27 -25.45 -4.42
N ALA A 221 -28.18 -26.70 -4.87
CA ALA A 221 -27.96 -27.03 -6.28
C ALA A 221 -29.08 -26.49 -7.18
N ASP A 222 -30.35 -26.66 -6.78
CA ASP A 222 -31.50 -26.10 -7.50
C ASP A 222 -31.49 -24.56 -7.52
N PHE A 223 -31.09 -23.93 -6.42
CA PHE A 223 -30.98 -22.47 -6.34
C PHE A 223 -29.88 -21.95 -7.26
N CYS A 224 -28.68 -22.55 -7.22
CA CYS A 224 -27.56 -22.19 -8.08
C CYS A 224 -27.92 -22.38 -9.56
N LYS A 225 -28.57 -23.50 -9.91
CA LYS A 225 -29.07 -23.76 -11.27
C LYS A 225 -30.05 -22.69 -11.75
N LYS A 226 -31.00 -22.27 -10.91
CA LYS A 226 -31.96 -21.20 -11.25
C LYS A 226 -31.30 -19.83 -11.44
N LYS A 227 -30.11 -19.65 -10.90
CA LYS A 227 -29.33 -18.41 -10.95
C LYS A 227 -28.17 -18.46 -11.95
N ASP A 228 -28.05 -19.57 -12.69
CA ASP A 228 -26.94 -19.82 -13.61
C ASP A 228 -25.55 -19.76 -12.92
N ILE A 229 -25.49 -20.32 -11.70
CA ILE A 229 -24.27 -20.40 -10.90
C ILE A 229 -23.78 -21.85 -10.92
N THR A 230 -22.50 -22.04 -11.23
CA THR A 230 -21.86 -23.35 -11.13
C THR A 230 -21.62 -23.69 -9.67
N LEU A 231 -22.14 -24.82 -9.18
CA LEU A 231 -21.90 -25.30 -7.82
C LEU A 231 -20.79 -26.35 -7.82
N ILE A 232 -19.67 -26.01 -7.18
CA ILE A 232 -18.58 -26.93 -6.89
C ILE A 232 -18.69 -27.33 -5.42
N PHE A 233 -18.89 -28.62 -5.18
CA PHE A 233 -18.99 -29.19 -3.85
C PHE A 233 -17.73 -30.00 -3.57
N TYR A 234 -16.91 -29.55 -2.62
CA TYR A 234 -15.56 -30.07 -2.48
C TYR A 234 -15.22 -30.48 -1.05
N VAL A 235 -14.37 -31.49 -0.91
CA VAL A 235 -13.75 -31.83 0.38
C VAL A 235 -12.44 -31.06 0.47
N SER A 236 -12.27 -30.22 1.49
CA SER A 236 -11.00 -29.51 1.72
C SER A 236 -9.89 -30.50 2.07
N PRO A 237 -8.63 -30.26 1.64
CA PRO A 237 -7.48 -30.94 2.19
C PRO A 237 -7.41 -30.75 3.71
N SER A 238 -7.12 -31.82 4.44
CA SER A 238 -7.00 -31.84 5.90
C SER A 238 -6.17 -33.06 6.32
N PHE A 239 -5.33 -32.93 7.34
CA PHE A 239 -4.61 -34.08 7.91
C PHE A 239 -5.55 -35.01 8.69
N SER A 240 -6.69 -34.47 9.11
CA SER A 240 -7.82 -35.15 9.72
C SER A 240 -8.95 -35.32 8.71
N THR A 241 -8.91 -36.43 7.96
CA THR A 241 -9.82 -36.71 6.83
C THR A 241 -11.11 -37.37 7.30
N LEU A 242 -12.15 -37.28 6.46
CA LEU A 242 -13.39 -38.05 6.64
C LEU A 242 -13.11 -39.56 6.66
N ASN A 243 -13.92 -40.30 7.40
CA ASN A 243 -13.95 -41.76 7.37
C ASN A 243 -14.19 -42.24 5.93
N PRO A 244 -13.42 -43.23 5.43
CA PRO A 244 -13.59 -43.77 4.08
C PRO A 244 -15.02 -44.22 3.74
N GLU A 245 -15.76 -44.78 4.69
CA GLU A 245 -17.16 -45.20 4.50
C GLU A 245 -18.09 -44.00 4.29
N ASN A 246 -17.89 -42.94 5.08
CA ASN A 246 -18.63 -41.68 4.96
C ASN A 246 -18.31 -40.98 3.65
N LEU A 247 -17.04 -40.95 3.23
CA LEU A 247 -16.62 -40.41 1.95
C LEU A 247 -17.22 -41.19 0.77
N ALA A 248 -17.25 -42.52 0.84
CA ALA A 248 -17.89 -43.35 -0.17
C ALA A 248 -19.40 -43.13 -0.25
N LEU A 249 -20.08 -43.00 0.90
CA LEU A 249 -21.49 -42.64 0.97
C LEU A 249 -21.74 -41.27 0.34
N LEU A 250 -20.92 -40.27 0.69
CA LEU A 250 -21.00 -38.92 0.12
C LEU A 250 -20.85 -38.94 -1.41
N LYS A 251 -19.79 -39.58 -1.92
CA LYS A 251 -19.53 -39.72 -3.36
C LYS A 251 -20.73 -40.35 -4.08
N LYS A 252 -21.34 -41.39 -3.50
CA LYS A 252 -22.55 -42.04 -4.04
C LYS A 252 -23.74 -41.09 -4.07
N ASP A 253 -24.06 -40.42 -2.97
CA ASP A 253 -25.30 -39.64 -2.85
C ASP A 253 -25.25 -38.33 -3.64
N VAL A 254 -24.08 -37.71 -3.80
CA VAL A 254 -23.93 -36.47 -4.59
C VAL A 254 -23.86 -36.71 -6.09
N SER A 255 -23.45 -37.91 -6.53
CA SER A 255 -23.34 -38.26 -7.96
C SER A 255 -24.67 -38.11 -8.74
N GLY A 256 -25.81 -38.22 -8.05
CA GLY A 256 -27.14 -38.08 -8.64
C GLY A 256 -27.69 -36.64 -8.66
N ILE A 257 -26.99 -35.66 -8.08
CA ILE A 257 -27.47 -34.28 -7.96
C ILE A 257 -27.08 -33.50 -9.23
N LYS A 258 -28.08 -32.98 -9.95
CA LYS A 258 -27.86 -32.17 -11.15
C LYS A 258 -27.28 -30.79 -10.77
N ASN A 259 -26.44 -30.22 -11.64
CA ASN A 259 -25.78 -28.92 -11.42
C ASN A 259 -24.89 -28.89 -10.18
N LEU A 260 -24.24 -30.00 -9.86
CA LEU A 260 -23.25 -30.12 -8.78
C LEU A 260 -22.03 -30.85 -9.33
N ILE A 261 -20.85 -30.24 -9.16
CA ILE A 261 -19.56 -30.86 -9.47
C ILE A 261 -18.93 -31.26 -8.14
N PHE A 262 -18.70 -32.55 -7.94
CA PHE A 262 -18.04 -33.04 -6.73
C PHE A 262 -16.54 -33.21 -6.94
N ILE A 263 -15.72 -32.73 -6.00
CA ILE A 263 -14.26 -32.83 -6.06
C ILE A 263 -13.69 -33.19 -4.69
N ASP A 264 -12.88 -34.24 -4.62
CA ASP A 264 -12.14 -34.60 -3.42
C ASP A 264 -10.71 -34.06 -3.53
N LEU A 265 -10.41 -32.96 -2.81
CA LEU A 265 -9.10 -32.31 -2.91
C LEU A 265 -8.05 -32.94 -1.97
N ASN A 266 -8.43 -33.89 -1.11
CA ASN A 266 -7.43 -34.67 -0.36
C ASN A 266 -6.57 -35.53 -1.29
N GLU A 267 -7.17 -36.06 -2.37
CA GLU A 267 -6.45 -36.82 -3.41
C GLU A 267 -5.47 -35.96 -4.24
N LYS A 268 -5.41 -34.65 -3.95
CA LYS A 268 -4.64 -33.64 -4.70
C LYS A 268 -3.58 -32.94 -3.85
N ILE A 269 -3.35 -33.40 -2.62
CA ILE A 269 -2.34 -32.84 -1.71
C ILE A 269 -0.93 -32.86 -2.35
N ASP A 270 -0.56 -33.96 -3.01
CA ASP A 270 0.76 -34.09 -3.66
C ASP A 270 0.93 -33.07 -4.80
N ASP A 271 -0.16 -32.77 -5.53
CA ASP A 271 -0.19 -31.77 -6.62
C ASP A 271 -0.03 -30.33 -6.08
N MET A 272 -0.28 -30.10 -4.79
CA MET A 272 -0.23 -28.78 -4.14
C MET A 272 1.13 -28.46 -3.49
N ASN A 273 2.06 -29.42 -3.47
CA ASN A 273 3.36 -29.28 -2.80
C ASN A 273 3.25 -28.91 -1.31
N ILE A 274 2.26 -29.47 -0.61
CA ILE A 274 2.03 -29.26 0.82
C ILE A 274 3.11 -29.98 1.63
N ASP A 275 3.77 -29.27 2.54
CA ASP A 275 4.73 -29.84 3.47
C ASP A 275 4.06 -30.11 4.82
N MET A 276 3.88 -31.41 5.13
CA MET A 276 3.26 -31.89 6.36
C MET A 276 3.95 -31.38 7.63
N ARG A 277 5.22 -30.98 7.55
CA ARG A 277 5.97 -30.49 8.71
C ARG A 277 5.76 -29.00 8.98
N THR A 278 5.37 -28.21 7.97
CA THR A 278 5.38 -26.75 8.08
C THR A 278 4.05 -26.08 7.77
N ASP A 279 3.15 -26.73 7.05
CA ASP A 279 2.01 -26.05 6.41
C ASP A 279 0.69 -26.13 7.19
N PHE A 280 0.69 -26.81 8.34
CA PHE A 280 -0.49 -27.01 9.18
C PHE A 280 -0.42 -26.19 10.47
N PHE A 281 -1.56 -25.65 10.87
CA PHE A 281 -1.78 -24.98 12.15
C PHE A 281 -2.15 -25.98 13.25
N ASP A 282 -2.97 -26.97 12.88
CA ASP A 282 -3.41 -28.11 13.67
C ASP A 282 -3.74 -29.29 12.74
N LEU A 283 -4.33 -30.37 13.27
CA LEU A 283 -4.70 -31.56 12.49
C LEU A 283 -5.69 -31.29 11.33
N MET A 284 -6.39 -30.16 11.32
CA MET A 284 -7.46 -29.86 10.37
C MET A 284 -7.19 -28.64 9.49
N HIS A 285 -6.59 -27.59 10.05
CA HIS A 285 -6.44 -26.29 9.40
C HIS A 285 -5.03 -26.10 8.89
N PHE A 286 -4.92 -25.55 7.68
CA PHE A 286 -3.65 -24.99 7.23
C PHE A 286 -3.30 -23.76 8.04
N ASN A 287 -2.00 -23.53 8.20
CA ASN A 287 -1.52 -22.19 8.48
C ASN A 287 -1.39 -21.41 7.16
N CYS A 288 -0.90 -20.17 7.22
CA CYS A 288 -0.83 -19.33 6.03
C CYS A 288 0.03 -19.91 4.89
N LEU A 289 1.01 -20.77 5.17
CA LEU A 289 1.83 -21.41 4.14
C LEU A 289 1.03 -22.46 3.36
N GLY A 290 0.35 -23.36 4.07
CA GLY A 290 -0.52 -24.36 3.44
C GLY A 290 -1.71 -23.72 2.72
N ALA A 291 -2.29 -22.68 3.33
CA ALA A 291 -3.41 -21.95 2.77
C ALA A 291 -3.03 -21.22 1.46
N GLU A 292 -1.82 -20.65 1.38
CA GLU A 292 -1.29 -20.06 0.14
C GLU A 292 -1.21 -21.11 -0.97
N LYS A 293 -0.54 -22.24 -0.72
CA LYS A 293 -0.36 -23.32 -1.71
C LYS A 293 -1.69 -23.88 -2.19
N PHE A 294 -2.62 -24.12 -1.26
CA PHE A 294 -3.98 -24.55 -1.59
C PHE A 294 -4.72 -23.51 -2.44
N SER A 295 -4.55 -22.23 -2.14
CA SER A 295 -5.20 -21.15 -2.89
C SER A 295 -4.63 -20.95 -4.30
N VAL A 296 -3.33 -21.16 -4.50
CA VAL A 296 -2.72 -21.22 -5.84
C VAL A 296 -3.32 -22.36 -6.66
N TYR A 297 -3.49 -23.54 -6.05
CA TYR A 297 -4.14 -24.68 -6.71
C TYR A 297 -5.60 -24.36 -7.07
N LEU A 298 -6.35 -23.73 -6.14
CA LEU A 298 -7.73 -23.31 -6.39
C LEU A 298 -7.82 -22.30 -7.55
N ALA A 299 -6.86 -21.38 -7.70
CA ALA A 299 -6.82 -20.43 -8.81
C ALA A 299 -6.77 -21.15 -10.17
N ASN A 300 -5.88 -22.16 -10.28
CA ASN A 300 -5.77 -23.00 -11.48
C ASN A 300 -7.04 -23.83 -11.72
N LEU A 301 -7.62 -24.39 -10.66
CA LEU A 301 -8.86 -25.15 -10.75
C LEU A 301 -10.03 -24.28 -11.23
N ILE A 302 -10.16 -23.05 -10.71
CA ILE A 302 -11.17 -22.08 -11.15
C ILE A 302 -10.99 -21.75 -12.63
N ALA A 303 -9.76 -21.48 -13.07
CA ALA A 303 -9.45 -21.21 -14.47
C ALA A 303 -9.83 -22.40 -15.38
N SER A 304 -9.66 -23.64 -14.92
CA SER A 304 -10.02 -24.84 -15.68
C SER A 304 -11.52 -24.95 -15.99
N PHE A 305 -12.38 -24.30 -15.20
CA PHE A 305 -13.82 -24.18 -15.47
C PHE A 305 -14.18 -23.07 -16.46
N GLY A 306 -13.19 -22.34 -17.00
CA GLY A 306 -13.42 -21.23 -17.93
C GLY A 306 -13.99 -19.97 -17.27
N ILE A 307 -13.90 -19.88 -15.93
CA ILE A 307 -14.34 -18.70 -15.17
C ILE A 307 -13.28 -17.60 -15.37
N LYS A 308 -13.67 -16.53 -16.07
CA LYS A 308 -12.82 -15.36 -16.29
C LYS A 308 -13.08 -14.28 -15.24
N ALA A 309 -12.12 -13.38 -15.03
CA ALA A 309 -12.30 -12.16 -14.21
C ALA A 309 -13.44 -11.27 -14.74
N ALA A 310 -14.02 -10.44 -13.87
CA ALA A 310 -14.94 -9.38 -14.26
C ALA A 310 -14.22 -8.03 -14.38
N ASP A 311 -14.61 -7.20 -15.35
CA ASP A 311 -13.93 -5.93 -15.67
C ASP A 311 -14.24 -4.77 -14.68
N ASN A 312 -14.93 -5.03 -13.57
CA ASN A 312 -15.47 -4.03 -12.65
C ASN A 312 -14.90 -4.10 -11.23
N GLU A 313 -13.72 -4.71 -11.08
CA GLU A 313 -13.06 -4.88 -9.79
C GLU A 313 -12.39 -3.61 -9.26
N ASP A 314 -12.31 -3.51 -7.93
CA ASP A 314 -11.53 -2.49 -7.23
C ASP A 314 -10.07 -2.98 -7.12
N MET A 315 -9.28 -2.79 -8.18
CA MET A 315 -7.88 -3.25 -8.24
C MET A 315 -7.07 -2.76 -7.01
N SER A 316 -7.27 -1.52 -6.57
CA SER A 316 -6.57 -0.96 -5.40
C SER A 316 -6.85 -1.76 -4.12
N LEU A 317 -8.11 -2.15 -3.91
CA LEU A 317 -8.48 -3.00 -2.77
C LEU A 317 -7.82 -4.38 -2.88
N TRP A 318 -7.87 -5.02 -4.04
CA TRP A 318 -7.28 -6.35 -4.23
C TRP A 318 -5.77 -6.37 -4.05
N TRP A 319 -5.06 -5.37 -4.59
CA TRP A 319 -3.62 -5.20 -4.34
C TRP A 319 -3.31 -4.97 -2.86
N SER A 320 -4.16 -4.23 -2.14
CA SER A 320 -4.02 -4.05 -0.68
C SER A 320 -4.21 -5.37 0.08
N ARG A 321 -5.16 -6.22 -0.34
CA ARG A 321 -5.38 -7.56 0.24
C ARG A 321 -4.17 -8.49 0.00
N ILE A 322 -3.59 -8.46 -1.20
CA ILE A 322 -2.35 -9.20 -1.53
C ILE A 322 -1.20 -8.74 -0.64
N ALA A 323 -0.97 -7.43 -0.57
CA ALA A 323 0.10 -6.86 0.24
C ALA A 323 -0.05 -7.25 1.72
N ASN A 324 -1.26 -7.19 2.26
CA ASN A 324 -1.55 -7.56 3.64
C ASN A 324 -1.25 -9.03 3.95
N PHE A 325 -1.72 -9.96 3.11
CA PHE A 325 -1.43 -11.39 3.29
C PHE A 325 0.08 -11.69 3.27
N LYS A 326 0.82 -11.13 2.30
CA LYS A 326 2.26 -11.34 2.19
C LYS A 326 3.02 -10.86 3.43
N LYS A 327 2.62 -9.73 4.03
CA LYS A 327 3.24 -9.22 5.26
C LYS A 327 3.04 -10.14 6.45
N GLN A 328 1.82 -10.61 6.66
CA GLN A 328 1.56 -11.52 7.76
C GLN A 328 2.39 -12.80 7.62
N LYS A 329 2.35 -13.41 6.43
CA LYS A 329 3.17 -14.59 6.10
C LYS A 329 4.66 -14.36 6.37
N SER A 330 5.20 -13.22 5.95
CA SER A 330 6.61 -12.88 6.22
C SER A 330 6.90 -12.74 7.72
N GLY A 331 5.97 -12.21 8.52
CA GLY A 331 6.08 -12.18 9.98
C GLY A 331 6.20 -13.57 10.59
N MET A 332 5.35 -14.52 10.16
CA MET A 332 5.42 -15.91 10.62
C MET A 332 6.75 -16.59 10.27
N ILE A 333 7.28 -16.39 9.06
CA ILE A 333 8.56 -16.99 8.64
C ILE A 333 9.73 -16.37 9.44
N GLN A 334 9.64 -15.08 9.78
CA GLN A 334 10.63 -14.43 10.64
C GLN A 334 10.63 -15.01 12.05
N ASP A 335 9.46 -15.23 12.66
CA ASP A 335 9.33 -15.86 13.98
C ASP A 335 9.87 -17.30 13.98
N MET A 336 9.67 -18.05 12.89
CA MET A 336 10.26 -19.39 12.71
C MET A 336 11.78 -19.36 12.69
N ARG A 337 12.40 -18.45 11.93
CA ARG A 337 13.87 -18.37 11.84
C ARG A 337 14.51 -18.07 13.19
N ILE A 338 13.86 -17.26 14.01
CA ILE A 338 14.30 -16.98 15.40
C ILE A 338 14.22 -18.26 16.28
N SER A 339 13.27 -19.16 16.02
CA SER A 339 13.12 -20.44 16.74
C SER A 339 13.99 -21.59 16.23
N LEU A 340 14.51 -21.49 15.01
CA LEU A 340 15.21 -22.58 14.29
C LEU A 340 16.71 -22.34 14.09
N ASP A 341 17.30 -21.33 14.76
CA ASP A 341 18.76 -21.08 14.79
C ASP A 341 19.57 -22.16 15.57
N THR A 342 19.14 -23.41 15.49
CA THR A 342 19.97 -24.60 15.64
C THR A 342 19.77 -25.51 14.42
N GLU A 343 20.77 -25.53 13.54
CA GLU A 343 21.11 -26.56 12.53
C GLU A 343 20.62 -26.41 11.05
N THR A 344 21.51 -25.80 10.24
CA THR A 344 21.99 -26.08 8.84
C THR A 344 21.07 -26.47 7.66
N GLU A 345 21.36 -25.81 6.50
CA GLU A 345 20.80 -25.93 5.12
C GLU A 345 20.93 -27.31 4.42
N PRO A 346 20.18 -27.59 3.32
CA PRO A 346 20.71 -27.39 1.95
C PRO A 346 19.69 -27.10 0.79
N SER A 347 20.30 -26.86 -0.39
CA SER A 347 19.88 -26.45 -1.76
C SER A 347 18.89 -27.30 -2.59
N PHE A 348 18.20 -26.69 -3.59
CA PHE A 348 18.03 -27.20 -4.98
C PHE A 348 17.40 -26.19 -5.99
N VAL A 349 17.69 -26.36 -7.30
CA VAL A 349 17.17 -25.62 -8.50
C VAL A 349 16.57 -26.62 -9.50
N PRO A 350 15.48 -26.29 -10.24
CA PRO A 350 15.46 -26.70 -11.67
C PRO A 350 14.79 -25.72 -12.67
N ASN A 351 15.02 -26.05 -13.96
CA ASN A 351 14.90 -25.30 -15.22
C ASN A 351 13.48 -25.04 -15.81
N ASN A 352 13.48 -24.12 -16.77
CA ASN A 352 12.42 -23.47 -17.56
C ASN A 352 11.86 -24.27 -18.76
N PRO A 353 10.62 -23.97 -19.25
CA PRO A 353 10.29 -24.04 -20.68
C PRO A 353 9.60 -22.77 -21.25
N ASP A 354 9.74 -22.60 -22.58
CA ASP A 354 9.35 -21.45 -23.43
C ASP A 354 7.94 -20.87 -23.25
N ILE A 355 7.83 -19.52 -23.26
CA ILE A 355 6.57 -18.77 -23.22
C ILE A 355 6.60 -17.57 -24.20
N THR A 356 5.48 -17.34 -24.90
CA THR A 356 5.33 -16.41 -26.03
C THR A 356 4.53 -15.12 -25.72
N ASP A 357 4.26 -14.81 -24.45
CA ASP A 357 3.54 -13.59 -24.02
C ASP A 357 4.52 -12.56 -23.39
N PRO A 358 4.51 -11.27 -23.76
CA PRO A 358 5.34 -10.23 -23.15
C PRO A 358 5.25 -10.12 -21.62
N ALA A 359 4.07 -10.35 -21.01
CA ALA A 359 3.91 -10.27 -19.55
C ALA A 359 4.59 -11.43 -18.80
N ASP A 360 4.63 -12.62 -19.42
CA ASP A 360 5.36 -13.78 -18.89
C ASP A 360 6.87 -13.63 -19.06
N LYS A 361 7.34 -12.89 -20.08
CA LYS A 361 8.75 -12.55 -20.23
C LYS A 361 9.24 -11.62 -19.15
N ASP A 362 8.45 -10.62 -18.77
CA ASP A 362 8.81 -9.67 -17.73
C ASP A 362 8.91 -10.35 -16.36
N LYS A 363 7.96 -11.24 -16.04
CA LYS A 363 8.04 -12.08 -14.83
C LYS A 363 9.24 -13.01 -14.85
N LEU A 364 9.53 -13.66 -15.99
CA LEU A 364 10.70 -14.53 -16.13
C LEU A 364 12.03 -13.75 -15.97
N VAL A 365 12.11 -12.54 -16.53
CA VAL A 365 13.28 -11.67 -16.41
C VAL A 365 13.45 -11.19 -14.96
N TYR A 366 12.36 -10.87 -14.26
CA TYR A 366 12.37 -10.56 -12.83
C TYR A 366 12.80 -11.76 -11.97
N ASP A 367 12.22 -12.93 -12.19
CA ASP A 367 12.55 -14.15 -11.43
C ASP A 367 14.00 -14.59 -11.70
N LYS A 368 14.46 -14.51 -12.95
CA LYS A 368 15.87 -14.73 -13.31
C LYS A 368 16.77 -13.74 -12.59
N PHE A 369 16.46 -12.45 -12.64
CA PHE A 369 17.21 -11.40 -11.96
C PHE A 369 17.35 -11.67 -10.45
N VAL A 370 16.22 -11.93 -9.76
CA VAL A 370 16.22 -12.23 -8.32
C VAL A 370 17.00 -13.51 -8.00
N SER A 371 16.89 -14.54 -8.84
CA SER A 371 17.61 -15.80 -8.64
C SER A 371 19.12 -15.62 -8.70
N LEU A 372 19.63 -14.79 -9.63
CA LEU A 372 21.06 -14.49 -9.76
C LEU A 372 21.59 -13.73 -8.56
N VAL A 373 20.82 -12.75 -8.05
CA VAL A 373 21.20 -11.99 -6.85
C VAL A 373 21.29 -12.91 -5.62
N LYS A 374 20.33 -13.82 -5.45
CA LYS A 374 20.35 -14.82 -4.37
C LYS A 374 21.47 -15.85 -4.52
N ALA A 375 21.78 -16.25 -5.75
CA ALA A 375 22.90 -17.13 -6.07
C ALA A 375 24.27 -16.43 -5.97
N LYS A 376 24.30 -15.14 -5.59
CA LYS A 376 25.52 -14.31 -5.48
C LYS A 376 26.23 -14.10 -6.82
N ILE A 377 25.49 -14.16 -7.93
CA ILE A 377 25.96 -13.90 -9.29
C ILE A 377 25.59 -12.45 -9.66
N TYR A 378 26.33 -11.51 -9.07
CA TYR A 378 25.95 -10.10 -9.09
C TYR A 378 26.18 -9.41 -10.44
N ASP A 379 27.25 -9.75 -11.17
CA ASP A 379 27.55 -9.15 -12.47
C ASP A 379 26.42 -9.39 -13.50
N GLU A 380 25.93 -10.63 -13.59
CA GLU A 380 24.84 -10.98 -14.51
C GLU A 380 23.50 -10.37 -14.07
N ALA A 381 23.23 -10.35 -12.76
CA ALA A 381 22.03 -9.72 -12.21
C ALA A 381 21.99 -8.21 -12.53
N VAL A 382 23.10 -7.50 -12.29
CA VAL A 382 23.24 -6.07 -12.59
C VAL A 382 23.00 -5.80 -14.06
N SER A 383 23.57 -6.60 -14.96
CA SER A 383 23.38 -6.46 -16.40
C SER A 383 21.92 -6.64 -16.84
N ILE A 384 21.20 -7.60 -16.25
CA ILE A 384 19.77 -7.81 -16.54
C ILE A 384 18.92 -6.63 -16.08
N TYR A 385 19.17 -6.09 -14.89
CA TYR A 385 18.43 -4.94 -14.39
C TYR A 385 18.71 -3.68 -15.24
N GLU A 386 19.97 -3.42 -15.56
CA GLU A 386 20.37 -2.23 -16.34
C GLU A 386 19.79 -2.23 -17.76
N SER A 387 19.58 -3.42 -18.36
CA SER A 387 19.00 -3.58 -19.70
C SER A 387 17.48 -3.68 -19.72
N SER A 388 16.80 -3.72 -18.57
CA SER A 388 15.36 -3.89 -18.47
C SER A 388 14.63 -2.60 -18.08
N GLY A 389 13.79 -2.08 -18.98
CA GLY A 389 12.93 -0.92 -18.69
C GLY A 389 11.84 -1.24 -17.67
N PHE A 390 11.18 -2.39 -17.79
CA PHE A 390 10.07 -2.77 -16.90
C PHE A 390 10.53 -3.05 -15.46
N LEU A 391 11.77 -3.56 -15.24
CA LEU A 391 12.30 -3.73 -13.88
C LEU A 391 12.51 -2.39 -13.18
N LYS A 392 12.86 -1.35 -13.95
CA LYS A 392 13.05 0.02 -13.45
C LYS A 392 11.72 0.76 -13.22
N GLU A 393 10.68 0.43 -13.98
CA GLU A 393 9.38 1.10 -13.93
C GLU A 393 8.33 0.39 -13.06
N GLY A 394 8.45 -0.93 -12.84
CA GLY A 394 7.36 -1.75 -12.29
C GLY A 394 7.66 -2.60 -11.04
N TYR A 395 8.93 -2.74 -10.61
CA TYR A 395 9.28 -3.63 -9.50
C TYR A 395 10.24 -2.96 -8.49
N GLU A 396 9.70 -2.27 -7.49
CA GLU A 396 10.52 -1.60 -6.45
C GLU A 396 11.49 -2.55 -5.74
N LYS A 397 11.09 -3.83 -5.59
CA LYS A 397 11.93 -4.89 -5.04
C LYS A 397 13.10 -5.28 -5.96
N ALA A 398 12.93 -5.16 -7.28
CA ALA A 398 14.01 -5.39 -8.22
C ALA A 398 15.11 -4.32 -8.07
N GLY A 399 14.70 -3.06 -7.96
CA GLY A 399 15.61 -1.95 -7.71
C GLY A 399 16.42 -2.15 -6.43
N LEU A 400 15.83 -2.77 -5.41
CA LEU A 400 16.52 -3.07 -4.17
C LEU A 400 17.56 -4.17 -4.28
N TYR A 401 17.20 -5.29 -4.90
CA TYR A 401 18.18 -6.35 -5.16
C TYR A 401 19.32 -5.84 -6.04
N TYR A 402 19.03 -4.95 -6.97
CA TYR A 402 20.03 -4.28 -7.81
C TYR A 402 20.95 -3.39 -6.97
N ALA A 403 20.38 -2.61 -6.04
CA ALA A 403 21.12 -1.78 -5.11
C ALA A 403 22.13 -2.57 -4.27
N TYR A 404 21.67 -3.67 -3.67
CA TYR A 404 22.50 -4.55 -2.86
C TYR A 404 23.59 -5.22 -3.72
N ALA A 405 23.25 -5.71 -4.91
CA ALA A 405 24.22 -6.30 -5.83
C ALA A 405 25.34 -5.30 -6.20
N LYS A 406 24.98 -4.06 -6.58
CA LYS A 406 25.95 -2.99 -6.89
C LYS A 406 26.83 -2.63 -5.69
N ALA A 407 26.23 -2.51 -4.51
CA ALA A 407 26.96 -2.18 -3.29
C ALA A 407 27.94 -3.29 -2.89
N ILE A 408 27.54 -4.56 -2.99
CA ILE A 408 28.41 -5.70 -2.71
C ILE A 408 29.58 -5.73 -3.70
N MET A 409 29.31 -5.63 -5.00
CA MET A 409 30.36 -5.60 -6.03
C MET A 409 31.37 -4.48 -5.82
N TYR A 410 30.88 -3.29 -5.44
CA TYR A 410 31.74 -2.15 -5.12
C TYR A 410 32.63 -2.43 -3.90
N HIS A 411 32.05 -2.86 -2.78
CA HIS A 411 32.81 -3.09 -1.55
C HIS A 411 33.75 -4.31 -1.65
N GLU A 412 33.43 -5.30 -2.48
CA GLU A 412 34.35 -6.39 -2.82
C GLU A 412 35.58 -5.88 -3.58
N LYS A 413 35.38 -5.00 -4.56
CA LYS A 413 36.47 -4.38 -5.32
C LYS A 413 37.37 -3.49 -4.44
N GLU A 414 36.78 -2.76 -3.50
CA GLU A 414 37.50 -1.90 -2.55
C GLU A 414 38.13 -2.69 -1.38
N GLY A 415 37.89 -4.00 -1.26
CA GLY A 415 38.40 -4.83 -0.16
C GLY A 415 37.74 -4.54 1.20
N ASN A 416 36.54 -3.96 1.23
CA ASN A 416 35.79 -3.67 2.46
C ASN A 416 34.96 -4.90 2.89
N PHE A 417 35.64 -5.92 3.44
CA PHE A 417 35.03 -7.19 3.82
C PHE A 417 33.93 -7.07 4.89
N GLU A 418 33.98 -6.05 5.76
CA GLU A 418 32.97 -5.83 6.79
C GLU A 418 31.64 -5.36 6.18
N ALA A 419 31.70 -4.38 5.26
CA ALA A 419 30.52 -3.92 4.53
C ALA A 419 29.94 -5.02 3.64
N VAL A 420 30.80 -5.81 2.96
CA VAL A 420 30.37 -6.96 2.15
C VAL A 420 29.65 -8.00 3.02
N LYS A 421 30.21 -8.32 4.20
CA LYS A 421 29.59 -9.26 5.14
C LYS A 421 28.24 -8.75 5.59
N LYS A 422 28.15 -7.49 6.06
CA LYS A 422 26.87 -6.89 6.47
C LYS A 422 25.86 -6.93 5.33
N LEU A 423 26.19 -6.44 4.14
CA LEU A 423 25.28 -6.44 2.98
C LEU A 423 24.82 -7.86 2.59
N LYS A 424 25.72 -8.86 2.64
CA LYS A 424 25.37 -10.28 2.37
C LYS A 424 24.52 -10.92 3.47
N ASP A 425 24.75 -10.57 4.73
CA ASP A 425 23.92 -11.04 5.83
C ASP A 425 22.47 -10.51 5.70
N HIS A 426 22.30 -9.33 5.09
CA HIS A 426 20.99 -8.69 4.88
C HIS A 426 20.31 -9.11 3.59
N ILE A 427 21.05 -9.38 2.51
CA ILE A 427 20.45 -9.84 1.25
C ILE A 427 19.81 -11.23 1.38
N ASN A 428 20.29 -12.01 2.36
CA ASN A 428 19.85 -13.38 2.66
C ASN A 428 18.88 -13.46 3.85
N SER A 429 18.71 -12.39 4.63
CA SER A 429 17.69 -12.35 5.66
C SER A 429 16.31 -12.13 5.02
N ASP A 430 15.27 -12.77 5.56
CA ASP A 430 13.86 -12.57 5.14
C ASP A 430 13.37 -11.12 5.33
N PHE A 431 14.24 -10.24 5.82
CA PHE A 431 14.04 -8.83 6.05
C PHE A 431 13.89 -8.00 4.75
N ILE A 432 14.49 -8.43 3.63
CA ILE A 432 14.21 -7.80 2.31
C ILE A 432 12.76 -8.10 1.85
N LEU A 433 12.10 -9.11 2.40
CA LEU A 433 10.72 -9.51 2.07
C LEU A 433 9.67 -8.82 2.95
N THR A 434 10.03 -8.27 4.11
CA THR A 434 9.13 -7.60 5.06
C THR A 434 8.93 -6.09 4.79
N LEU A 435 9.39 -5.58 3.65
CA LEU A 435 9.13 -4.22 3.16
C LEU A 435 7.65 -4.01 2.80
N GLN A 436 6.78 -4.08 3.80
CA GLN A 436 5.62 -3.22 3.80
C GLN A 436 6.06 -1.85 4.27
N TYR A 437 5.83 -0.86 3.41
CA TYR A 437 5.55 0.50 3.81
C TYR A 437 4.76 0.53 5.14
N LYS A 438 5.44 0.83 6.26
CA LYS A 438 4.83 1.79 7.19
C LYS A 438 4.70 3.08 6.38
N GLN A 439 3.60 3.80 6.52
CA GLN A 439 3.67 5.25 6.34
C GLN A 439 4.70 5.70 7.38
N ALA A 440 5.97 5.79 6.99
CA ALA A 440 7.03 6.13 7.90
C ALA A 440 6.94 7.63 8.10
N GLU A 441 6.55 8.00 9.32
CA GLU A 441 6.66 9.34 9.86
C GLU A 441 8.05 9.93 9.46
N PRO A 442 8.06 11.14 8.91
CA PRO A 442 9.26 11.76 8.37
C PRO A 442 10.26 12.15 9.45
N TYR A 443 11.56 12.13 9.09
CA TYR A 443 12.63 12.62 9.95
C TYR A 443 12.57 14.15 10.13
N LYS A 444 12.90 14.61 11.34
CA LYS A 444 13.02 16.03 11.73
C LYS A 444 14.16 16.71 10.95
N ARG A 445 13.88 17.93 10.47
CA ARG A 445 14.78 19.05 10.11
C ARG A 445 16.28 18.74 10.26
N THR A 446 17.01 18.70 9.15
CA THR A 446 18.37 19.28 9.19
C THR A 446 18.21 20.79 9.17
N SER A 447 19.20 21.52 9.67
CA SER A 447 19.22 22.98 9.63
C SER A 447 19.14 23.61 8.21
N TYR A 448 18.89 22.83 7.15
CA TYR A 448 19.04 23.21 5.73
C TYR A 448 18.03 22.47 4.82
N GLY A 449 17.09 23.19 4.19
CA GLY A 449 16.25 22.68 3.10
C GLY A 449 14.83 22.18 3.45
N ALA A 450 14.11 21.75 2.43
CA ALA A 450 12.71 21.32 2.49
C ALA A 450 12.53 20.00 3.22
N THR A 451 11.59 19.94 4.16
CA THR A 451 11.29 18.72 4.91
C THR A 451 10.24 17.91 4.18
N TRP A 452 10.66 16.78 3.59
CA TRP A 452 9.76 15.77 3.02
C TRP A 452 8.56 15.45 3.91
N GLY A 453 8.77 15.50 5.22
CA GLY A 453 7.71 15.31 6.18
C GLY A 453 6.62 16.35 6.23
N SER A 454 7.02 17.62 6.20
CA SER A 454 6.06 18.70 6.21
C SER A 454 5.38 18.80 4.85
N TYR A 455 6.13 18.58 3.77
CA TYR A 455 5.58 18.47 2.42
C TYR A 455 4.51 17.39 2.30
N LEU A 456 4.76 16.18 2.83
CA LEU A 456 3.79 15.08 2.78
C LEU A 456 2.51 15.33 3.62
N ASN A 457 2.55 16.32 4.52
CA ASN A 457 1.37 16.79 5.26
C ASN A 457 0.58 17.87 4.50
N GLU A 458 1.10 18.40 3.39
CA GLU A 458 0.30 19.27 2.52
C GLU A 458 -0.87 18.48 1.94
N PRO A 459 -2.09 19.04 1.94
CA PRO A 459 -3.23 18.37 1.32
C PRO A 459 -2.95 18.07 -0.16
N LYS A 460 -3.49 16.94 -0.60
CA LYS A 460 -3.31 16.46 -1.97
C LYS A 460 -3.75 17.52 -2.98
N ASP A 461 -2.96 17.73 -4.02
CA ASP A 461 -3.26 18.65 -5.13
C ASP A 461 -3.55 20.11 -4.67
N SER A 462 -2.83 20.58 -3.64
CA SER A 462 -3.03 21.92 -3.06
C SER A 462 -1.95 22.95 -3.42
N ILE A 463 -0.90 22.53 -4.12
CA ILE A 463 0.25 23.35 -4.50
C ILE A 463 0.22 23.62 -6.01
N ASP A 464 0.06 24.87 -6.42
CA ASP A 464 0.01 25.25 -7.83
C ASP A 464 1.40 25.31 -8.49
N VAL A 465 2.44 25.70 -7.74
CA VAL A 465 3.81 25.88 -8.26
C VAL A 465 4.83 25.17 -7.37
N MET A 466 5.74 24.42 -7.96
CA MET A 466 6.82 23.77 -7.21
C MET A 466 8.20 24.23 -7.69
N PHE A 467 9.09 24.49 -6.75
CA PHE A 467 10.50 24.86 -7.01
C PHE A 467 11.42 23.73 -6.54
N PHE A 468 12.35 23.28 -7.37
CA PHE A 468 13.32 22.23 -7.05
C PHE A 468 14.76 22.65 -7.35
N GLY A 469 15.73 22.26 -6.52
CA GLY A 469 17.10 22.73 -6.68
C GLY A 469 17.89 22.94 -5.39
N SER A 470 19.06 23.55 -5.55
CA SER A 470 20.06 23.68 -4.49
C SER A 470 19.65 24.61 -3.34
N SER A 471 20.61 24.91 -2.46
CA SER A 471 20.43 25.89 -1.38
C SER A 471 20.01 27.28 -1.82
N LEU A 472 20.28 27.62 -3.07
CA LEU A 472 19.79 28.85 -3.67
C LEU A 472 18.27 28.91 -3.59
N ILE A 473 17.52 27.86 -3.92
CA ILE A 473 16.05 28.01 -3.92
C ILE A 473 15.43 28.02 -2.53
N TYR A 474 15.93 27.21 -1.59
CA TYR A 474 15.33 27.15 -0.26
C TYR A 474 15.75 28.33 0.62
N CYS A 475 16.84 29.03 0.30
CA CYS A 475 17.22 30.27 0.95
C CYS A 475 16.67 31.52 0.24
N ASP A 476 16.41 31.46 -1.08
CA ASP A 476 16.15 32.66 -1.87
C ASP A 476 14.68 32.81 -2.31
N ILE A 477 13.89 31.72 -2.26
CA ILE A 477 12.47 31.75 -2.65
C ILE A 477 11.61 31.54 -1.40
N ALA A 478 10.80 32.55 -1.08
CA ALA A 478 9.87 32.57 0.03
C ALA A 478 8.41 32.42 -0.48
N PRO A 479 7.83 31.21 -0.47
CA PRO A 479 6.46 30.97 -0.93
C PRO A 479 5.41 31.84 -0.25
N SER A 480 5.60 32.15 1.04
CA SER A 480 4.74 33.06 1.79
C SER A 480 4.61 34.43 1.14
N VAL A 481 5.69 34.94 0.53
CA VAL A 481 5.69 36.23 -0.17
C VAL A 481 4.94 36.11 -1.49
N ILE A 482 5.17 35.04 -2.25
CA ILE A 482 4.45 34.75 -3.50
C ILE A 482 2.94 34.73 -3.22
N TYR A 483 2.52 33.97 -2.21
CA TYR A 483 1.12 33.90 -1.80
C TYR A 483 0.58 35.26 -1.33
N SER A 484 1.37 36.05 -0.59
CA SER A 484 0.92 37.38 -0.14
C SER A 484 0.57 38.33 -1.30
N LYS A 485 1.25 38.20 -2.44
CA LYS A 485 1.12 39.07 -3.62
C LYS A 485 0.10 38.61 -4.64
N SER A 486 0.11 37.32 -4.97
CA SER A 486 -0.73 36.75 -6.06
C SER A 486 -1.77 35.75 -5.59
N LYS A 487 -1.73 35.34 -4.31
CA LYS A 487 -2.54 34.24 -3.77
C LYS A 487 -2.32 32.91 -4.48
N ILE A 488 -1.16 32.73 -5.12
CA ILE A 488 -0.74 31.47 -5.74
C ILE A 488 -0.02 30.63 -4.69
N THR A 489 -0.45 29.38 -4.50
CA THR A 489 0.23 28.44 -3.59
C THR A 489 1.49 27.90 -4.25
N SER A 490 2.59 27.85 -3.50
CA SER A 490 3.86 27.36 -4.02
C SER A 490 4.67 26.66 -2.96
N TYR A 491 5.49 25.67 -3.31
CA TYR A 491 6.31 24.96 -2.34
C TYR A 491 7.73 24.78 -2.85
N VAL A 492 8.71 25.01 -1.97
CA VAL A 492 10.12 24.81 -2.29
C VAL A 492 10.55 23.43 -1.82
N MET A 493 10.98 22.59 -2.76
CA MET A 493 11.54 21.26 -2.55
C MET A 493 13.04 21.29 -2.89
N GLY A 494 13.79 22.04 -2.10
CA GLY A 494 15.24 22.20 -2.26
C GLY A 494 16.06 21.50 -1.18
N GLY A 495 17.30 21.19 -1.50
CA GLY A 495 18.27 20.65 -0.54
C GLY A 495 19.71 21.15 -0.81
N PRO A 496 20.62 20.98 0.15
CA PRO A 496 21.95 21.57 0.06
C PRO A 496 22.69 21.02 -1.16
N GLU A 497 23.17 21.92 -2.02
CA GLU A 497 23.95 21.57 -3.22
C GLU A 497 23.31 20.45 -4.07
N GLN A 498 21.97 20.46 -4.15
CA GLN A 498 21.19 19.43 -4.82
C GLN A 498 21.63 19.24 -6.28
N THR A 499 22.04 18.03 -6.63
CA THR A 499 22.45 17.68 -8.00
C THR A 499 21.23 17.38 -8.88
N ILE A 500 21.36 17.54 -10.21
CA ILE A 500 20.25 17.32 -11.16
C ILE A 500 19.63 15.92 -11.06
N PRO A 501 20.40 14.83 -10.91
CA PRO A 501 19.83 13.50 -10.68
C PRO A 501 18.96 13.43 -9.41
N ILE A 502 19.37 14.08 -8.31
CA ILE A 502 18.57 14.13 -7.08
C ILE A 502 17.31 14.96 -7.32
N THR A 503 17.41 16.08 -8.03
CA THR A 503 16.26 16.90 -8.43
C THR A 503 15.23 16.10 -9.21
N TYR A 504 15.65 15.26 -10.16
CA TYR A 504 14.76 14.37 -10.90
C TYR A 504 13.96 13.45 -9.97
N TYR A 505 14.61 12.81 -8.99
CA TYR A 505 13.93 11.94 -8.04
C TYR A 505 13.07 12.70 -7.01
N TYR A 506 13.45 13.93 -6.65
CA TYR A 506 12.60 14.81 -5.85
C TYR A 506 11.30 15.13 -6.61
N ILE A 507 11.37 15.45 -7.89
CA ILE A 507 10.19 15.71 -8.73
C ILE A 507 9.33 14.44 -8.80
N LYS A 508 9.90 13.28 -9.12
CA LYS A 508 9.16 12.00 -9.17
C LYS A 508 8.44 11.68 -7.86
N GLU A 509 9.06 11.96 -6.72
CA GLU A 509 8.48 11.67 -5.42
C GLU A 509 7.41 12.70 -5.03
N ALA A 510 7.64 13.98 -5.31
CA ALA A 510 6.67 15.05 -5.08
C ALA A 510 5.37 14.85 -5.87
N LEU A 511 5.48 14.49 -7.16
CA LEU A 511 4.33 14.30 -8.05
C LEU A 511 3.43 13.11 -7.67
N LYS A 512 3.80 12.30 -6.67
CA LYS A 512 2.92 11.25 -6.13
C LYS A 512 1.71 11.83 -5.38
N THR A 513 1.84 13.03 -4.81
CA THR A 513 0.80 13.65 -3.97
C THR A 513 0.32 15.02 -4.48
N GLN A 514 1.02 15.61 -5.44
CA GLN A 514 0.69 16.93 -5.99
C GLN A 514 0.66 16.89 -7.51
N ASN A 515 -0.24 17.69 -8.08
CA ASN A 515 -0.33 17.95 -9.52
C ASN A 515 -0.16 19.45 -9.80
N PRO A 516 1.08 20.00 -9.70
CA PRO A 516 1.32 21.42 -9.90
C PRO A 516 1.12 21.81 -11.37
N LYS A 517 0.70 23.06 -11.59
CA LYS A 517 0.55 23.64 -12.93
C LYS A 517 1.90 24.00 -13.55
N LEU A 518 2.87 24.34 -12.70
CA LEU A 518 4.17 24.87 -13.10
C LEU A 518 5.27 24.35 -12.19
N VAL A 519 6.38 23.91 -12.78
CA VAL A 519 7.57 23.44 -12.08
C VAL A 519 8.77 24.28 -12.49
N PHE A 520 9.48 24.80 -11.49
CA PHE A 520 10.77 25.47 -11.65
C PHE A 520 11.89 24.55 -11.18
N VAL A 521 12.93 24.41 -11.99
CA VAL A 521 14.12 23.60 -11.69
C VAL A 521 15.36 24.48 -11.77
N GLU A 522 16.03 24.67 -10.64
CA GLU A 522 17.28 25.41 -10.57
C GLU A 522 18.44 24.55 -11.08
N VAL A 523 19.20 25.05 -12.07
CA VAL A 523 20.14 24.22 -12.86
C VAL A 523 21.63 24.50 -12.61
N THR A 524 22.01 25.19 -11.54
CA THR A 524 23.42 25.29 -11.12
C THR A 524 24.06 23.91 -10.97
N GLY A 525 23.27 22.92 -10.54
CA GLY A 525 23.72 21.53 -10.39
C GLY A 525 24.24 20.88 -11.66
N MET A 526 24.06 21.49 -12.84
CA MET A 526 24.65 21.03 -14.10
C MET A 526 26.18 20.99 -14.08
N PHE A 527 26.79 21.85 -13.25
CA PHE A 527 28.25 21.96 -13.13
C PHE A 527 28.83 21.16 -11.96
N TYR A 528 28.00 20.34 -11.30
CA TYR A 528 28.44 19.48 -10.21
C TYR A 528 28.86 18.10 -10.75
N ASP A 529 29.97 17.60 -10.21
CA ASP A 529 30.36 16.19 -10.40
C ASP A 529 29.33 15.25 -9.75
N ARG A 530 29.27 14.01 -10.23
CA ARG A 530 28.34 12.96 -9.76
C ARG A 530 28.18 12.86 -8.25
N TYR A 531 29.30 12.91 -7.52
CA TYR A 531 29.36 12.73 -6.07
C TYR A 531 29.72 14.03 -5.38
N TYR A 532 29.05 15.10 -5.80
CA TYR A 532 29.15 16.38 -5.15
C TYR A 532 28.78 16.28 -3.66
N SER A 533 29.21 17.27 -2.90
CA SER A 533 28.97 17.32 -1.45
C SER A 533 27.48 17.24 -1.12
N SER A 534 27.18 16.68 0.05
CA SER A 534 25.82 16.60 0.61
C SER A 534 24.80 15.77 -0.18
N THR A 535 25.20 15.04 -1.21
CA THR A 535 24.31 14.10 -1.94
C THR A 535 23.67 13.08 -1.00
N ASP A 536 24.41 12.56 -0.02
CA ASP A 536 23.88 11.66 1.00
C ASP A 536 22.85 12.31 1.93
N VAL A 537 23.10 13.54 2.36
CA VAL A 537 22.19 14.34 3.20
C VAL A 537 20.86 14.54 2.48
N ASN A 538 20.86 14.92 1.20
CA ASN A 538 19.63 15.08 0.42
C ASN A 538 18.79 13.79 0.40
N ILE A 539 19.43 12.64 0.23
CA ILE A 539 18.75 11.34 0.11
C ILE A 539 18.29 10.78 1.45
N GLN A 540 19.01 11.06 2.54
CA GLN A 540 18.70 10.54 3.87
C GLN A 540 17.28 10.89 4.35
N PHE A 541 16.75 12.04 3.93
CA PHE A 541 15.45 12.54 4.38
C PHE A 541 14.32 12.30 3.37
N MET A 542 14.63 11.78 2.18
CA MET A 542 13.58 11.36 1.25
C MET A 542 12.71 10.26 1.87
N PRO A 543 11.42 10.17 1.48
CA PRO A 543 10.58 9.05 1.83
C PRO A 543 11.27 7.73 1.47
N LYS A 544 11.16 6.75 2.37
CA LYS A 544 11.66 5.40 2.12
C LYS A 544 10.87 4.82 0.95
N GLY A 545 11.54 4.55 -0.18
CA GLY A 545 10.89 4.12 -1.41
C GLY A 545 11.83 4.02 -2.60
N ILE A 546 11.30 3.60 -3.76
CA ILE A 546 12.10 3.33 -4.95
C ILE A 546 12.84 4.56 -5.49
N ASN A 547 12.26 5.76 -5.39
CA ASN A 547 12.90 6.98 -5.85
C ASN A 547 14.11 7.35 -4.97
N ARG A 548 14.01 7.21 -3.64
CA ARG A 548 15.16 7.39 -2.72
C ARG A 548 16.26 6.37 -3.00
N LEU A 549 15.88 5.11 -3.23
CA LEU A 549 16.81 4.05 -3.52
C LEU A 549 17.55 4.29 -4.86
N SER A 550 16.81 4.63 -5.90
CA SER A 550 17.38 4.92 -7.22
C SER A 550 18.31 6.12 -7.14
N ALA A 551 17.90 7.18 -6.43
CA ALA A 551 18.74 8.34 -6.19
C ALA A 551 20.01 8.00 -5.39
N THR A 552 19.93 7.09 -4.40
CA THR A 552 21.11 6.60 -3.67
C THR A 552 22.15 6.01 -4.62
N LEU A 553 21.72 5.15 -5.54
CA LEU A 553 22.62 4.43 -6.45
C LEU A 553 23.15 5.29 -7.59
N GLU A 554 22.31 6.19 -8.10
CA GLU A 554 22.62 6.96 -9.29
C GLU A 554 23.33 8.27 -8.96
N ALA A 555 23.10 8.82 -7.77
CA ALA A 555 23.49 10.19 -7.43
C ALA A 555 24.32 10.32 -6.14
N VAL A 556 24.49 9.27 -5.34
CA VAL A 556 25.26 9.34 -4.09
C VAL A 556 26.54 8.53 -4.17
N ASN A 557 27.58 9.02 -3.49
CA ASN A 557 28.87 8.35 -3.39
C ASN A 557 28.69 6.91 -2.83
N PRO A 558 29.28 5.88 -3.48
CA PRO A 558 29.19 4.50 -3.01
C PRO A 558 29.65 4.27 -1.57
N LYS A 559 30.54 5.12 -1.05
CA LYS A 559 30.96 5.06 0.36
C LYS A 559 29.82 5.30 1.36
N SER A 560 28.78 6.02 0.96
CA SER A 560 27.58 6.27 1.78
C SER A 560 26.44 5.31 1.46
N TRP A 561 26.59 4.38 0.51
CA TRP A 561 25.52 3.42 0.18
C TRP A 561 25.20 2.51 1.35
N GLU A 562 26.19 2.03 2.11
CA GLU A 562 25.96 1.18 3.28
C GLU A 562 25.02 1.89 4.28
N SER A 563 25.35 3.12 4.69
CA SER A 563 24.54 3.88 5.66
C SER A 563 23.17 4.26 5.09
N LEU A 564 23.10 4.63 3.81
CA LEU A 564 21.84 5.04 3.19
C LEU A 564 20.91 3.86 2.95
N LEU A 565 21.42 2.74 2.44
CA LEU A 565 20.67 1.50 2.33
C LEU A 565 20.16 1.11 3.72
N PHE A 566 21.03 1.05 4.75
CA PHE A 566 20.58 0.74 6.11
C PHE A 566 19.64 1.76 6.73
N SER A 567 19.66 3.03 6.31
CA SER A 567 18.71 4.06 6.76
C SER A 567 17.38 4.03 5.99
N VAL A 568 17.36 3.47 4.78
CA VAL A 568 16.10 3.02 4.14
C VAL A 568 15.48 1.93 5.03
N TYR A 569 16.31 1.11 5.66
CA TYR A 569 15.91 0.19 6.72
C TYR A 569 15.86 0.88 8.10
N ASP A 570 15.20 0.26 9.08
CA ASP A 570 15.32 0.70 10.47
C ASP A 570 15.78 -0.49 11.30
N TYR A 571 17.01 -0.43 11.79
CA TYR A 571 17.67 -1.53 12.50
C TYR A 571 17.35 -1.56 14.00
N LYS A 572 16.56 -0.61 14.53
CA LYS A 572 16.38 -0.41 15.98
C LYS A 572 14.97 -0.61 16.54
N ASP A 573 13.98 -1.01 15.76
CA ASP A 573 12.58 -1.05 16.20
C ASP A 573 12.19 -2.42 16.82
N ASN A 574 12.93 -2.88 17.82
CA ASN A 574 12.43 -3.81 18.85
C ASN A 574 12.33 -3.13 20.24
N GLN A 575 12.62 -1.84 20.30
CA GLN A 575 12.01 -0.94 21.26
C GLN A 575 11.09 -0.04 20.45
N GLU A 576 9.84 0.13 20.88
CA GLU A 576 9.08 1.31 20.44
C GLU A 576 9.96 2.51 20.73
N THR A 577 10.52 3.13 19.69
CA THR A 577 11.05 4.48 19.84
C THR A 577 9.88 5.27 20.38
N ASP A 578 9.98 5.74 21.62
CA ASP A 578 8.93 6.57 22.21
C ASP A 578 8.70 7.75 21.26
N LEU A 579 7.57 7.73 20.55
CA LEU A 579 7.19 8.74 19.55
C LEU A 579 6.49 9.94 20.22
N LEU A 580 6.21 9.90 21.53
CA LEU A 580 5.66 11.04 22.28
C LEU A 580 6.50 12.34 22.18
N PRO A 581 7.85 12.30 22.12
CA PRO A 581 8.66 13.49 21.87
C PRO A 581 8.62 13.97 20.40
N TYR A 582 8.13 13.15 19.47
CA TYR A 582 8.20 13.34 18.02
C TYR A 582 6.84 13.65 17.35
N LEU A 583 5.72 13.42 18.05
CA LEU A 583 4.34 13.80 17.71
C LEU A 583 4.06 15.32 17.68
N SER A 584 5.10 16.17 17.58
CA SER A 584 4.98 17.63 17.69
C SER A 584 5.53 18.38 16.46
N TYR A 585 5.19 17.95 15.24
CA TYR A 585 5.33 18.81 14.05
C TYR A 585 3.96 19.23 13.51
N THR A 586 3.69 20.51 13.67
CA THR A 586 2.63 21.23 12.98
C THR A 586 3.00 21.42 11.49
N THR A 587 2.03 21.86 10.70
CA THR A 587 2.21 22.29 9.31
C THR A 587 3.41 23.22 9.16
N ASP A 588 4.24 23.03 8.12
CA ASP A 588 5.42 23.88 7.87
C ASP A 588 4.98 25.30 7.55
N ILE A 589 5.34 26.23 8.42
CA ILE A 589 4.92 27.63 8.35
C ILE A 589 5.70 28.45 7.30
N HIS A 590 6.67 27.84 6.61
CA HIS A 590 7.52 28.46 5.59
C HIS A 590 7.44 27.79 4.21
N ALA A 591 6.77 26.63 4.09
CA ALA A 591 6.61 25.90 2.83
C ALA A 591 7.94 25.59 2.11
N GLY A 592 8.92 25.10 2.87
CA GLY A 592 10.26 24.74 2.38
C GLY A 592 11.28 25.86 2.40
N TYR A 593 10.89 27.10 2.74
CA TYR A 593 11.80 28.23 2.85
C TYR A 593 12.60 28.23 4.16
N THR A 594 13.89 28.56 4.08
CA THR A 594 14.82 28.74 5.21
C THR A 594 15.09 30.22 5.42
N TYR A 595 14.73 30.71 6.60
CA TYR A 595 14.95 32.11 6.98
C TYR A 595 16.41 32.37 7.36
N LEU A 596 17.03 33.34 6.70
CA LEU A 596 18.37 33.86 6.97
C LEU A 596 18.29 35.37 7.21
N SER A 597 18.82 35.87 8.34
CA SER A 597 18.69 37.30 8.71
C SER A 597 19.99 38.08 8.67
N ASP A 598 21.15 37.41 8.72
CA ASP A 598 22.42 38.11 8.76
C ASP A 598 22.73 38.78 7.41
N ILE A 599 23.62 39.77 7.46
CA ILE A 599 24.05 40.53 6.29
C ILE A 599 25.57 40.42 6.17
N GLU A 600 26.04 39.85 5.07
CA GLU A 600 27.44 39.93 4.68
C GLU A 600 27.58 40.96 3.55
N LYS A 601 28.32 42.04 3.82
CA LYS A 601 28.53 43.10 2.84
C LYS A 601 29.43 42.62 1.71
N GLN A 602 28.91 42.71 0.48
CA GLN A 602 29.64 42.34 -0.71
C GLN A 602 30.05 43.57 -1.54
N ASN A 603 31.29 43.58 -2.03
CA ASN A 603 31.87 44.73 -2.75
C ASN A 603 31.66 44.64 -4.26
N ASP A 604 32.29 43.66 -4.90
CA ASP A 604 32.29 43.44 -6.37
C ASP A 604 31.83 42.03 -6.70
N TRP A 605 31.02 41.90 -7.75
CA TRP A 605 30.55 40.60 -8.22
C TRP A 605 31.74 39.68 -8.54
N VAL A 606 31.63 38.43 -8.12
CA VAL A 606 32.63 37.40 -8.40
C VAL A 606 32.02 36.31 -9.26
N TYR A 607 32.86 35.63 -10.04
CA TYR A 607 32.43 34.44 -10.75
C TYR A 607 32.72 33.19 -9.93
N ARG A 608 31.80 32.23 -9.98
CA ARG A 608 31.98 30.91 -9.36
C ARG A 608 33.16 30.21 -10.04
N PRO A 609 34.11 29.67 -9.26
CA PRO A 609 35.13 28.80 -9.83
C PRO A 609 34.47 27.49 -10.27
N ILE A 610 34.25 27.34 -11.57
CA ILE A 610 33.69 26.12 -12.16
C ILE A 610 34.84 25.29 -12.73
N VAL A 611 35.00 24.07 -12.21
CA VAL A 611 35.87 23.06 -12.83
C VAL A 611 34.99 22.26 -13.79
N PHE A 612 35.00 22.68 -15.07
CA PHE A 612 34.13 22.06 -16.06
C PHE A 612 34.58 20.64 -16.40
N ASN A 613 33.67 19.68 -16.18
CA ASN A 613 33.83 18.30 -16.55
C ASN A 613 32.76 17.94 -17.58
N GLU A 614 33.18 17.77 -18.84
CA GLU A 614 32.27 17.52 -19.96
C GLU A 614 31.46 16.24 -19.78
N GLN A 615 32.04 15.18 -19.21
CA GLN A 615 31.34 13.91 -19.01
C GLN A 615 30.23 14.03 -17.96
N GLU A 616 30.51 14.71 -16.85
CA GLU A 616 29.51 14.93 -15.80
C GLU A 616 28.43 15.91 -16.25
N TYR A 617 28.79 16.93 -17.04
CA TYR A 617 27.83 17.83 -17.66
C TYR A 617 26.86 17.09 -18.58
N LEU A 618 27.37 16.25 -19.49
CA LEU A 618 26.54 15.45 -20.40
C LEU A 618 25.62 14.49 -19.62
N ARG A 619 26.12 13.86 -18.55
CA ARG A 619 25.30 13.05 -17.66
C ARG A 619 24.18 13.87 -17.01
N ASN A 620 24.48 15.07 -16.50
CA ASN A 620 23.46 15.92 -15.90
C ASN A 620 22.40 16.36 -16.95
N LEU A 621 22.82 16.56 -18.21
CA LEU A 621 21.93 16.87 -19.32
C LEU A 621 20.93 15.74 -19.62
N GLU A 622 21.34 14.47 -19.50
CA GLU A 622 20.42 13.31 -19.62
C GLU A 622 19.30 13.34 -18.57
N TYR A 623 19.60 13.79 -17.34
CA TYR A 623 18.57 13.96 -16.31
C TYR A 623 17.69 15.18 -16.57
N LEU A 624 18.21 16.29 -17.13
CA LEU A 624 17.35 17.38 -17.58
C LEU A 624 16.38 16.92 -18.68
N PHE A 625 16.85 16.11 -19.63
CA PHE A 625 15.98 15.47 -20.62
C PHE A 625 14.90 14.60 -19.98
N SER A 626 15.26 13.84 -18.93
CA SER A 626 14.33 13.00 -18.17
C SER A 626 13.29 13.83 -17.41
N ILE A 627 13.68 14.96 -16.82
CA ILE A 627 12.77 15.92 -16.18
C ILE A 627 11.82 16.53 -17.22
N SER A 628 12.37 16.98 -18.35
CA SER A 628 11.62 17.54 -19.48
C SER A 628 10.56 16.57 -20.00
N SER A 629 10.95 15.31 -20.22
CA SER A 629 10.04 14.25 -20.66
C SER A 629 8.96 13.95 -19.62
N LEU A 630 9.30 13.90 -18.34
CA LEU A 630 8.35 13.65 -17.25
C LEU A 630 7.31 14.77 -17.15
N CYS A 631 7.73 16.03 -17.13
CA CYS A 631 6.81 17.17 -17.08
C CYS A 631 5.92 17.22 -18.33
N LYS A 632 6.46 16.91 -19.52
CA LYS A 632 5.68 16.82 -20.75
C LYS A 632 4.60 15.74 -20.69
N GLU A 633 4.96 14.54 -20.21
CA GLU A 633 4.01 13.42 -20.05
C GLU A 633 2.88 13.77 -19.07
N LYS A 634 3.19 14.52 -18.01
CA LYS A 634 2.24 14.96 -16.99
C LYS A 634 1.50 16.26 -17.34
N GLU A 635 1.77 16.84 -18.51
CA GLU A 635 1.19 18.12 -18.94
C GLU A 635 1.47 19.27 -17.95
N ILE A 636 2.66 19.28 -17.35
CA ILE A 636 3.14 20.30 -16.40
C ILE A 636 4.05 21.28 -17.12
N GLU A 637 3.79 22.59 -17.01
CA GLU A 637 4.67 23.62 -17.55
C GLU A 637 6.02 23.60 -16.81
N LEU A 638 7.13 23.74 -17.52
CA LEU A 638 8.47 23.53 -16.96
C LEU A 638 9.41 24.70 -17.28
N VAL A 639 10.09 25.20 -16.25
CA VAL A 639 11.09 26.26 -16.37
C VAL A 639 12.38 25.82 -15.71
N PHE A 640 13.44 25.70 -16.51
CA PHE A 640 14.80 25.61 -16.00
C PHE A 640 15.33 27.02 -15.75
N PHE A 641 15.97 27.26 -14.60
CA PHE A 641 16.49 28.59 -14.31
C PHE A 641 17.79 28.57 -13.52
N ILE A 642 18.55 29.65 -13.61
CA ILE A 642 19.67 29.92 -12.70
C ILE A 642 19.19 30.93 -11.67
N ALA A 643 19.21 30.55 -10.38
CA ALA A 643 18.83 31.45 -9.30
C ALA A 643 19.82 32.64 -9.16
N PRO A 644 19.36 33.82 -8.72
CA PRO A 644 20.23 34.95 -8.46
C PRO A 644 21.28 34.62 -7.38
N SER A 645 22.53 35.03 -7.57
CA SER A 645 23.55 34.91 -6.52
C SER A 645 24.69 35.91 -6.72
N PHE A 646 25.41 36.22 -5.63
CA PHE A 646 26.53 37.16 -5.71
C PHE A 646 27.75 36.58 -6.43
N SER A 647 27.98 35.28 -6.24
CA SER A 647 28.94 34.49 -6.99
C SER A 647 28.25 33.94 -8.24
N ARG A 648 28.49 34.55 -9.40
CA ARG A 648 27.74 34.30 -10.64
C ARG A 648 28.33 33.18 -11.47
N ILE A 649 27.50 32.56 -12.30
CA ILE A 649 27.99 31.67 -13.38
C ILE A 649 28.49 32.55 -14.53
N GLU A 650 29.62 32.19 -15.15
CA GLU A 650 30.19 32.94 -16.27
C GLU A 650 29.28 32.89 -17.51
N PRO A 651 29.18 33.98 -18.31
CA PRO A 651 28.30 34.05 -19.48
C PRO A 651 28.49 32.90 -20.47
N TYR A 652 29.74 32.45 -20.68
CA TYR A 652 30.04 31.32 -21.56
C TYR A 652 29.28 30.03 -21.17
N TYR A 653 29.17 29.74 -19.88
CA TYR A 653 28.46 28.55 -19.40
C TYR A 653 26.94 28.73 -19.46
N LEU A 654 26.44 29.95 -19.33
CA LEU A 654 25.02 30.28 -19.47
C LEU A 654 24.57 30.13 -20.93
N ASP A 655 25.36 30.63 -21.88
CA ASP A 655 25.10 30.49 -23.32
C ASP A 655 25.04 29.00 -23.69
N LYS A 656 25.98 28.20 -23.17
CA LYS A 656 25.98 26.76 -23.36
C LYS A 656 24.73 26.10 -22.77
N LEU A 657 24.38 26.41 -21.52
CA LEU A 657 23.16 25.88 -20.89
C LEU A 657 21.89 26.25 -21.66
N SER A 658 21.76 27.51 -22.08
CA SER A 658 20.61 27.97 -22.84
C SER A 658 20.49 27.23 -24.17
N SER A 659 21.61 27.00 -24.87
CA SER A 659 21.63 26.22 -26.11
C SER A 659 21.18 24.79 -25.85
N ASP A 660 21.82 24.11 -24.90
CA ASP A 660 21.57 22.70 -24.62
C ASP A 660 20.14 22.46 -24.09
N ILE A 661 19.59 23.37 -23.28
CA ILE A 661 18.20 23.29 -22.80
C ILE A 661 17.20 23.50 -23.96
N SER A 662 17.50 24.38 -24.91
CA SER A 662 16.64 24.61 -26.07
C SER A 662 16.48 23.36 -26.96
N GLU A 663 17.45 22.45 -26.90
CA GLU A 663 17.44 21.18 -27.65
C GLU A 663 16.66 20.05 -26.94
N LEU A 664 16.27 20.21 -25.67
CA LEU A 664 15.53 19.18 -24.92
C LEU A 664 14.11 18.96 -25.44
N GLY A 665 13.55 19.93 -26.18
CA GLY A 665 12.24 19.82 -26.83
C GLY A 665 11.02 20.02 -25.93
N TYR A 666 11.21 20.30 -24.64
CA TYR A 666 10.16 20.75 -23.71
C TYR A 666 10.75 21.47 -22.48
N GLY A 667 10.09 22.55 -22.06
CA GLY A 667 10.56 23.44 -20.99
C GLY A 667 11.30 24.67 -21.50
N SER A 668 11.21 25.77 -20.76
CA SER A 668 11.90 27.04 -21.05
C SER A 668 13.16 27.20 -20.20
N PHE A 669 14.07 28.08 -20.62
CA PHE A 669 15.22 28.49 -19.81
C PHE A 669 15.08 29.96 -19.43
N ALA A 670 15.29 30.27 -18.15
CA ALA A 670 15.29 31.63 -17.63
C ALA A 670 16.58 31.91 -16.84
N ASP A 671 17.36 32.88 -17.32
CA ASP A 671 18.55 33.33 -16.60
C ASP A 671 18.19 34.41 -15.57
N HIS A 672 18.06 34.03 -14.30
CA HIS A 672 17.84 34.97 -13.21
C HIS A 672 19.15 35.41 -12.53
N ASN A 673 20.31 34.99 -13.04
CA ASN A 673 21.65 35.38 -12.59
C ASN A 673 21.90 36.90 -12.75
N ILE A 674 21.04 37.62 -13.48
CA ILE A 674 21.20 39.04 -13.85
C ILE A 674 19.96 39.89 -13.52
N LEU A 675 19.07 39.47 -12.60
CA LEU A 675 17.93 40.30 -12.17
C LEU A 675 18.32 41.49 -11.25
N TYR A 676 19.41 42.16 -11.60
CA TYR A 676 19.97 43.33 -10.94
C TYR A 676 19.85 44.55 -11.85
N THR A 677 18.62 44.97 -12.20
CA THR A 677 18.44 46.41 -12.41
C THR A 677 18.66 47.07 -11.05
N GLU A 678 19.42 48.16 -10.99
CA GLU A 678 19.91 48.84 -9.77
C GLU A 678 18.83 49.18 -8.72
N GLU A 679 17.55 49.01 -9.03
CA GLU A 679 16.40 49.39 -8.19
C GLU A 679 15.79 48.27 -7.34
N ASN A 680 16.15 46.97 -7.50
CA ASN A 680 15.40 45.87 -6.85
C ASN A 680 16.16 44.98 -5.84
N ILE A 681 17.45 44.67 -6.06
CA ILE A 681 18.26 43.86 -5.14
C ILE A 681 19.53 44.61 -4.76
N ASP A 682 19.68 44.94 -3.47
CA ASP A 682 20.82 45.69 -2.93
C ASP A 682 21.93 44.72 -2.45
N LYS A 683 23.08 44.77 -3.14
CA LYS A 683 24.26 43.96 -2.83
C LYS A 683 24.82 44.14 -1.42
N SER A 684 24.51 45.26 -0.75
CA SER A 684 25.02 45.59 0.57
C SER A 684 24.10 45.15 1.71
N THR A 685 22.84 44.82 1.42
CA THR A 685 21.81 44.56 2.46
C THR A 685 20.96 43.32 2.21
N HIS A 686 20.94 42.75 1.00
CA HIS A 686 20.04 41.63 0.65
C HIS A 686 20.70 40.25 0.63
N PHE A 687 22.01 40.16 0.90
CA PHE A 687 22.76 38.92 0.85
C PHE A 687 23.17 38.46 2.25
N PHE A 688 22.94 37.18 2.53
CA PHE A 688 23.42 36.51 3.72
C PHE A 688 24.91 36.15 3.57
N ASP A 689 25.27 35.64 2.39
CA ASP A 689 26.65 35.33 1.98
C ASP A 689 26.79 35.53 0.45
N ILE A 690 27.92 35.09 -0.14
CA ILE A 690 28.15 35.24 -1.58
C ILE A 690 27.24 34.36 -2.47
N LEU A 691 26.50 33.42 -1.92
CA LEU A 691 25.61 32.51 -2.64
C LEU A 691 24.14 32.83 -2.39
N HIS A 692 23.77 33.08 -1.14
CA HIS A 692 22.39 33.10 -0.67
C HIS A 692 21.91 34.51 -0.33
N PHE A 693 20.63 34.76 -0.59
CA PHE A 693 19.94 35.91 -0.03
C PHE A 693 19.70 35.76 1.46
N ASN A 694 19.58 36.90 2.12
CA ASN A 694 18.87 36.96 3.39
C ASN A 694 17.36 37.15 3.16
N CYS A 695 16.58 37.28 4.22
CA CYS A 695 15.13 37.39 4.16
C CYS A 695 14.63 38.59 3.33
N TYR A 696 15.38 39.69 3.27
CA TYR A 696 15.02 40.85 2.45
C TYR A 696 15.25 40.60 0.96
N GLY A 697 16.39 39.98 0.60
CA GLY A 697 16.67 39.57 -0.77
C GLY A 697 15.69 38.51 -1.26
N ALA A 698 15.43 37.50 -0.44
CA ALA A 698 14.49 36.43 -0.74
C ALA A 698 13.06 36.96 -0.93
N ALA A 699 12.63 37.90 -0.08
CA ALA A 699 11.34 38.57 -0.25
C ALA A 699 11.26 39.29 -1.61
N LYS A 700 12.26 40.11 -1.93
CA LYS A 700 12.29 40.86 -3.20
C LYS A 700 12.27 39.96 -4.42
N TYR A 701 13.07 38.90 -4.42
CA TYR A 701 13.08 37.94 -5.52
C TYR A 701 11.74 37.18 -5.64
N SER A 702 11.11 36.85 -4.51
CA SER A 702 9.79 36.22 -4.49
C SER A 702 8.67 37.13 -4.98
N GLU A 703 8.75 38.45 -4.74
CA GLU A 703 7.84 39.44 -5.33
C GLU A 703 7.96 39.45 -6.86
N PHE A 704 9.19 39.42 -7.37
CA PHE A 704 9.47 39.32 -8.80
C PHE A 704 8.91 38.03 -9.41
N LEU A 705 9.20 36.87 -8.80
CA LEU A 705 8.66 35.59 -9.24
C LEU A 705 7.12 35.60 -9.25
N SER A 706 6.48 36.18 -8.23
CA SER A 706 5.02 36.33 -8.21
C SER A 706 4.48 37.13 -9.41
N GLY A 707 5.24 38.11 -9.90
CA GLY A 707 4.90 38.87 -11.11
C GLY A 707 4.99 38.00 -12.37
N ILE A 708 6.05 37.19 -12.49
CA ILE A 708 6.22 36.23 -13.59
C ILE A 708 5.06 35.23 -13.62
N LEU A 709 4.72 34.64 -12.47
CA LEU A 709 3.65 33.63 -12.38
C LEU A 709 2.31 34.14 -12.93
N VAL A 710 1.97 35.40 -12.66
CA VAL A 710 0.73 36.03 -13.13
C VAL A 710 0.84 36.50 -14.57
N ASN A 711 1.90 37.24 -14.91
CA ASN A 711 1.99 37.96 -16.18
C ASN A 711 2.43 37.08 -17.35
N GLU A 712 3.33 36.14 -17.10
CA GLU A 712 3.92 35.29 -18.16
C GLU A 712 3.21 33.94 -18.24
N TYR A 713 2.91 33.33 -17.08
CA TYR A 713 2.29 32.01 -17.02
C TYR A 713 0.78 32.03 -16.79
N GLY A 714 0.17 33.22 -16.65
CA GLY A 714 -1.28 33.38 -16.58
C GLY A 714 -1.94 32.72 -15.37
N LEU A 715 -1.18 32.46 -14.29
CA LEU A 715 -1.72 31.82 -13.10
C LEU A 715 -2.61 32.80 -12.33
N SER A 716 -3.77 32.30 -11.89
CA SER A 716 -4.72 33.03 -11.06
C SER A 716 -4.61 32.62 -9.59
N ALA A 717 -5.20 33.43 -8.71
CA ALA A 717 -5.34 33.12 -7.29
C ALA A 717 -5.89 31.71 -7.06
N THR A 718 -5.31 31.00 -6.08
CA THR A 718 -5.74 29.66 -5.70
C THR A 718 -7.01 29.72 -4.86
N GLU A 719 -8.08 29.07 -5.31
CA GLU A 719 -9.34 28.91 -4.56
C GLU A 719 -9.45 27.48 -4.01
N ASN A 720 -8.69 27.16 -2.96
CA ASN A 720 -8.72 25.84 -2.30
C ASN A 720 -9.07 25.93 -0.80
N GLU A 721 -9.37 24.79 -0.18
CA GLU A 721 -9.74 24.69 1.24
C GLU A 721 -8.61 25.11 2.21
N ASN A 722 -7.39 25.34 1.71
CA ASN A 722 -6.19 25.65 2.52
C ASN A 722 -5.82 27.13 2.56
N THR A 723 -6.67 28.02 2.03
CA THR A 723 -6.39 29.48 2.00
C THR A 723 -6.07 30.08 3.37
N ALA A 724 -6.64 29.54 4.46
CA ALA A 724 -6.34 29.95 5.84
C ALA A 724 -4.91 29.60 6.28
N LEU A 725 -4.41 28.43 5.90
CA LEU A 725 -3.03 28.01 6.18
C LEU A 725 -2.03 28.91 5.45
N TRP A 726 -2.27 29.14 4.16
CA TRP A 726 -1.40 30.00 3.35
C TRP A 726 -1.43 31.46 3.79
N GLN A 727 -2.57 31.95 4.27
CA GLN A 727 -2.64 33.27 4.88
C GLN A 727 -1.82 33.33 6.16
N SER A 728 -1.88 32.31 7.02
CA SER A 728 -1.03 32.22 8.22
C SER A 728 0.47 32.22 7.88
N ARG A 729 0.89 31.51 6.83
CA ARG A 729 2.27 31.52 6.33
C ARG A 729 2.72 32.91 5.90
N ALA A 730 1.87 33.65 5.20
CA ALA A 730 2.13 35.03 4.77
C ALA A 730 2.23 36.00 5.96
N ASP A 731 1.33 35.88 6.92
CA ASP A 731 1.31 36.72 8.13
C ASP A 731 2.55 36.46 8.99
N ASN A 732 2.96 35.19 9.14
CA ASN A 732 4.16 34.80 9.87
C ASN A 732 5.45 35.34 9.24
N PHE A 733 5.60 35.26 7.91
CA PHE A 733 6.77 35.83 7.23
C PHE A 733 6.84 37.35 7.42
N THR A 734 5.69 38.03 7.33
CA THR A 734 5.60 39.47 7.60
C THR A 734 6.03 39.80 9.02
N TYR A 735 5.60 39.01 10.00
CA TYR A 735 6.00 39.16 11.40
C TYR A 735 7.52 38.97 11.58
N MET A 736 8.13 37.99 10.90
CA MET A 736 9.57 37.77 10.97
C MET A 736 10.39 38.93 10.39
N LEU A 737 9.93 39.56 9.31
CA LEU A 737 10.59 40.75 8.76
C LEU A 737 10.52 41.98 9.69
N MET A 738 9.58 42.02 10.64
CA MET A 738 9.46 43.12 11.61
C MET A 738 10.35 42.92 12.85
N GLN A 739 10.85 41.70 13.09
CA GLN A 739 11.78 41.37 14.17
C GLN A 739 13.23 41.60 13.70
#